data_AF-C9L8G2-F1
#
_entry.id   AF-C9L8G2-F1
#
_cell.length_a   1.000
_cell.length_b   1.000
_cell.length_c   1.000
_cell.angle_alpha   90.00
_cell.angle_beta   90.00
_cell.angle_gamma   90.00
#
_symmetry.space_group_name_H-M   'P 1'
#
loop_
_entity.id
_entity.type
_entity.pdbx_description
1 polymer ?
#
loop_
_entity_poly.entity_id
_entity_poly.type
_entity_poly.pdbx_seq_one_letter_code
_entity_poly.pdbx_strand_id
1 'polypeptide(L)'
;MKENKLQLHAMEVRREALKEHKIYIYRMPSHLKDFLGKVKPIKEYDWTGTVIKKVVILNFPGVLFAFGKVYQISGNDNIWFVSMEEINVELLKIRTIEWIKKSYEDNFNEKFPYDLDGDWGKCECVSMDTLYRYEALMYGLLPKYYGYRLTQKPIRMDTLGCELNFTLVMTDGTDTELITSPIFLGRKNQEAFISENIEEIVTDEETYYTDQPFSYYLDIRLKKCIDEEYYTLHTTLHTRIWTGYSIINKNTGKNYLSGKQSTKVYLCRDSKYYNHVQPVYFEIDVKRGKKEKAWWCDCADSCFLELEQIDIQEILEQNQAVRNFEMNGHALIITKFLKNYVSRGAGLPERKEMWERITECFPELTPRQPLNEIHIIGKTILTTAKEVEDEEGISEELQFPNIAINKKGYLYNGNCNRIIFYVASNNPVIQSAFQEMLQSLLRVSFSNHNIVQINGKEVQIVFVKNQFSGMLPCINRKTHEKEREEELRKIFGDDKRNTLKLAAIDMLDFRLKKYSNLKDIDPKYFIRNKLAKMGVMTQFIDGSVVDGMEKETVYRNKDFLSRLKNTVEDLVFAGGFYSPLMYEDKKYFIHEMDCIVGFGRISDLNNGKIFGMTLIKDGAMFIRLYNDEERWFSIPEMCQRLDRELLKKVNFIGCKASVLADGIKQWFLRTINELTCIHKKVVCFIDCASRNQLKLAKNADFKKCMETELFIHKENLTLIRFNTTDEVPSAHTLDDKKPYNRISGVYQSEYRRNTFYLVHKRSDIKAPKASLTKLMLPSKPLYLQTVAEIDIVTSQETLFSYYAELTFDLMSMPLTASPQTLTPLPLYLLKRLTEYIIAENGKDMTRQELEENEATQERRSYNKREFMGKIKRRF
;
A
#
# COMPACT_ATOMS: atom_id res chain seq x y z
N MET A 1 2.35 2.64 -3.15
CA MET A 1 2.23 1.22 -3.53
C MET A 1 2.25 0.39 -2.26
N LYS A 2 1.38 -0.61 -2.12
CA LYS A 2 1.52 -1.58 -1.02
C LYS A 2 2.74 -2.44 -1.36
N GLU A 3 3.84 -2.27 -0.61
CA GLU A 3 5.02 -3.12 -0.76
C GLU A 3 4.59 -4.58 -0.63
N ASN A 4 5.19 -5.45 -1.46
CA ASN A 4 4.76 -6.82 -1.63
C ASN A 4 4.69 -7.51 -0.26
N LYS A 5 3.46 -7.80 0.17
CA LYS A 5 3.21 -8.48 1.43
C LYS A 5 3.64 -9.92 1.27
N LEU A 6 4.12 -10.46 2.36
CA LEU A 6 4.90 -11.66 2.32
C LEU A 6 4.03 -12.89 2.46
N GLN A 7 3.56 -13.37 1.32
CA GLN A 7 2.80 -14.60 1.25
C GLN A 7 3.71 -15.80 1.56
N LEU A 8 3.22 -16.74 2.36
CA LEU A 8 3.64 -18.14 2.29
C LEU A 8 3.22 -18.68 0.91
N HIS A 9 3.74 -19.85 0.50
CA HIS A 9 3.26 -20.47 -0.73
C HIS A 9 1.73 -20.62 -0.71
N ALA A 10 1.12 -20.56 -1.90
CA ALA A 10 -0.32 -20.77 -2.04
C ALA A 10 -0.61 -22.27 -2.13
N MET A 11 -1.81 -22.67 -1.75
CA MET A 11 -2.31 -24.04 -1.94
C MET A 11 -3.50 -24.05 -2.89
N GLU A 12 -3.55 -25.02 -3.78
CA GLU A 12 -4.67 -25.26 -4.69
C GLU A 12 -5.86 -25.84 -3.91
N VAL A 13 -7.02 -25.19 -3.99
CA VAL A 13 -8.27 -25.69 -3.41
C VAL A 13 -9.12 -26.26 -4.54
N ARG A 14 -8.96 -27.57 -4.77
CA ARG A 14 -9.74 -28.31 -5.77
C ARG A 14 -11.11 -28.66 -5.21
N ARG A 15 -12.13 -28.64 -6.07
CA ARG A 15 -13.51 -28.93 -5.67
C ARG A 15 -13.66 -30.34 -5.10
N GLU A 16 -12.88 -31.28 -5.63
CA GLU A 16 -12.86 -32.69 -5.22
C GLU A 16 -12.47 -32.84 -3.75
N ALA A 17 -11.47 -32.07 -3.28
CA ALA A 17 -11.03 -32.10 -1.89
C ALA A 17 -12.12 -31.62 -0.91
N LEU A 18 -13.12 -30.87 -1.38
CA LEU A 18 -14.20 -30.34 -0.54
C LEU A 18 -15.39 -31.28 -0.41
N LYS A 19 -15.49 -32.34 -1.23
CA LYS A 19 -16.67 -33.21 -1.28
C LYS A 19 -16.94 -33.95 0.03
N GLU A 20 -15.88 -34.35 0.72
CA GLU A 20 -15.96 -35.13 1.95
C GLU A 20 -16.16 -34.27 3.21
N HIS A 21 -15.97 -32.95 3.11
CA HIS A 21 -16.11 -32.03 4.23
C HIS A 21 -17.57 -31.56 4.36
N LYS A 22 -18.19 -31.83 5.51
CA LYS A 22 -19.57 -31.41 5.79
C LYS A 22 -19.61 -30.07 6.52
N ILE A 23 -20.62 -29.27 6.20
CA ILE A 23 -20.95 -28.00 6.86
C ILE A 23 -22.45 -27.94 7.14
N TYR A 24 -22.82 -27.12 8.13
CA TYR A 24 -24.21 -26.90 8.52
C TYR A 24 -24.62 -25.48 8.13
N ILE A 25 -25.58 -25.38 7.21
CA ILE A 25 -26.12 -24.10 6.72
C ILE A 25 -27.39 -23.77 7.49
N TYR A 26 -27.46 -22.55 8.01
CA TYR A 26 -28.62 -22.01 8.69
C TYR A 26 -29.20 -20.88 7.85
N ARG A 27 -30.50 -20.99 7.55
CA ARG A 27 -31.24 -19.95 6.80
C ARG A 27 -31.98 -19.05 7.77
N MET A 28 -32.11 -17.78 7.40
CA MET A 28 -32.76 -16.81 8.27
C MET A 28 -34.25 -17.14 8.42
N PRO A 29 -34.78 -17.23 9.66
CA PRO A 29 -36.20 -17.47 9.91
C PRO A 29 -37.08 -16.40 9.25
N SER A 30 -38.25 -16.80 8.75
CA SER A 30 -39.20 -15.90 8.08
C SER A 30 -39.63 -14.73 8.97
N HIS A 31 -39.98 -15.00 10.23
CA HIS A 31 -40.39 -13.99 11.20
C HIS A 31 -39.29 -12.94 11.46
N LEU A 32 -38.04 -13.38 11.58
CA LEU A 32 -36.89 -12.50 11.74
C LEU A 32 -36.65 -11.68 10.46
N LYS A 33 -36.77 -12.30 9.29
CA LYS A 33 -36.68 -11.63 8.00
C LYS A 33 -37.76 -10.56 7.82
N ASP A 34 -38.99 -10.85 8.22
CA ASP A 34 -40.12 -9.92 8.15
C ASP A 34 -39.93 -8.74 9.10
N PHE A 35 -39.47 -9.01 10.33
CA PHE A 35 -39.06 -7.95 11.26
C PHE A 35 -37.99 -7.05 10.63
N LEU A 36 -36.87 -7.62 10.17
CA LEU A 36 -35.81 -6.87 9.50
C LEU A 36 -36.29 -6.14 8.23
N GLY A 37 -37.35 -6.63 7.60
CA GLY A 37 -38.04 -5.98 6.48
C GLY A 37 -38.95 -4.83 6.88
N LYS A 38 -39.56 -4.85 8.07
CA LYS A 38 -40.42 -3.78 8.61
C LYS A 38 -39.60 -2.63 9.17
N VAL A 39 -38.47 -2.93 9.80
CA VAL A 39 -37.53 -1.92 10.29
C VAL A 39 -36.63 -1.41 9.14
N LYS A 40 -37.14 -1.16 7.91
CA LYS A 40 -36.34 -0.78 6.71
C LYS A 40 -36.26 0.71 6.26
N PRO A 41 -37.05 1.72 6.71
CA PRO A 41 -37.01 3.05 6.05
C PRO A 41 -35.83 4.03 6.32
N ILE A 42 -34.73 3.69 6.99
CA ILE A 42 -33.74 4.63 7.54
C ILE A 42 -32.34 4.07 7.28
N LYS A 43 -31.41 4.86 6.75
CA LYS A 43 -30.04 4.42 6.39
C LYS A 43 -29.16 3.92 7.57
N GLU A 44 -29.71 3.86 8.78
CA GLU A 44 -29.03 3.51 10.03
C GLU A 44 -29.04 1.98 10.31
N TYR A 45 -29.69 1.13 9.50
CA TYR A 45 -29.98 -0.30 9.78
C TYR A 45 -28.86 -1.35 9.65
N ASP A 46 -27.61 -1.01 9.35
CA ASP A 46 -26.54 -2.03 9.30
C ASP A 46 -26.19 -2.61 10.69
N TRP A 47 -26.67 -1.98 11.78
CA TRP A 47 -26.37 -2.42 13.15
C TRP A 47 -27.04 -3.74 13.53
N THR A 48 -28.33 -3.96 13.21
CA THR A 48 -29.07 -5.14 13.70
C THR A 48 -28.48 -6.43 13.13
N GLY A 49 -28.17 -6.46 11.83
CA GLY A 49 -27.50 -7.61 11.22
C GLY A 49 -26.09 -7.83 11.75
N THR A 50 -25.35 -6.77 12.07
CA THR A 50 -24.00 -6.84 12.65
C THR A 50 -24.02 -7.34 14.09
N VAL A 51 -24.99 -6.88 14.90
CA VAL A 51 -25.27 -7.40 16.25
C VAL A 51 -25.56 -8.88 16.20
N ILE A 52 -26.53 -9.28 15.37
CA ILE A 52 -26.94 -10.68 15.21
C ILE A 52 -25.75 -11.56 14.81
N LYS A 53 -24.91 -11.10 13.88
CA LYS A 53 -23.68 -11.78 13.50
C LYS A 53 -22.74 -12.00 14.69
N LYS A 54 -22.52 -10.98 15.53
CA LYS A 54 -21.67 -11.07 16.73
C LYS A 54 -22.25 -12.07 17.74
N VAL A 55 -23.57 -12.08 17.93
CA VAL A 55 -24.27 -13.04 18.79
C VAL A 55 -23.99 -14.47 18.34
N VAL A 56 -24.20 -14.76 17.06
CA VAL A 56 -24.02 -16.11 16.54
C VAL A 56 -22.57 -16.56 16.73
N ILE A 57 -21.60 -15.75 16.33
CA ILE A 57 -20.19 -16.13 16.37
C ILE A 57 -19.68 -16.33 17.81
N LEU A 58 -20.10 -15.47 18.74
CA LEU A 58 -19.62 -15.49 20.12
C LEU A 58 -20.17 -16.67 20.93
N ASN A 59 -21.46 -16.95 20.76
CA ASN A 59 -22.12 -17.99 21.53
C ASN A 59 -21.85 -19.36 20.94
N PHE A 60 -21.58 -19.45 19.63
CA PHE A 60 -21.41 -20.70 18.90
C PHE A 60 -20.05 -20.74 18.19
N PRO A 61 -18.98 -21.20 18.86
CA PRO A 61 -17.63 -21.14 18.29
C PRO A 61 -17.43 -22.04 17.07
N GLY A 62 -18.30 -23.04 16.85
CA GLY A 62 -18.37 -23.79 15.60
C GLY A 62 -18.81 -22.95 14.40
N VAL A 63 -19.36 -21.75 14.61
CA VAL A 63 -19.76 -20.84 13.52
C VAL A 63 -18.55 -20.15 12.93
N LEU A 64 -18.23 -20.53 11.69
CA LEU A 64 -17.12 -19.95 10.94
C LEU A 64 -17.53 -18.69 10.19
N PHE A 65 -18.76 -18.59 9.68
CA PHE A 65 -19.17 -17.47 8.85
C PHE A 65 -20.60 -17.08 9.08
N ALA A 66 -20.87 -15.77 9.18
CA ALA A 66 -22.21 -15.21 9.28
C ALA A 66 -22.28 -13.90 8.49
N PHE A 67 -23.36 -13.69 7.75
CA PHE A 67 -23.59 -12.44 7.04
C PHE A 67 -24.06 -11.36 8.04
N GLY A 68 -23.38 -10.20 8.01
CA GLY A 68 -23.75 -9.05 8.85
C GLY A 68 -24.80 -8.14 8.23
N LYS A 69 -25.11 -8.29 6.94
CA LYS A 69 -26.03 -7.40 6.21
C LYS A 69 -27.20 -8.14 5.62
N VAL A 70 -28.41 -7.64 5.88
CA VAL A 70 -29.67 -8.26 5.47
C VAL A 70 -29.79 -8.46 3.95
N TYR A 71 -29.28 -7.51 3.15
CA TYR A 71 -29.28 -7.65 1.69
C TYR A 71 -28.34 -8.75 1.19
N GLN A 72 -27.24 -9.03 1.92
CA GLN A 72 -26.33 -10.13 1.57
C GLN A 72 -27.00 -11.48 1.88
N ILE A 73 -27.69 -11.59 3.01
CA ILE A 73 -28.50 -12.76 3.35
C ILE A 73 -29.54 -13.02 2.26
N SER A 74 -30.30 -11.99 1.91
CA SER A 74 -31.37 -12.09 0.90
C SER A 74 -30.84 -12.49 -0.49
N GLY A 75 -29.64 -12.04 -0.86
CA GLY A 75 -29.00 -12.34 -2.15
C GLY A 75 -28.29 -13.70 -2.22
N ASN A 76 -28.22 -14.46 -1.12
CA ASN A 76 -27.57 -15.77 -1.06
C ASN A 76 -28.54 -16.83 -0.48
N ASP A 77 -29.71 -16.99 -1.11
CA ASP A 77 -30.76 -17.93 -0.71
C ASP A 77 -31.20 -17.85 0.77
N ASN A 78 -31.13 -16.66 1.35
CA ASN A 78 -31.39 -16.42 2.77
C ASN A 78 -30.46 -17.19 3.73
N ILE A 79 -29.29 -17.64 3.26
CA ILE A 79 -28.26 -18.19 4.13
C ILE A 79 -27.85 -17.09 5.12
N TRP A 80 -27.96 -17.41 6.40
CA TRP A 80 -27.65 -16.49 7.49
C TRP A 80 -26.23 -16.72 8.00
N PHE A 81 -25.92 -17.96 8.38
CA PHE A 81 -24.58 -18.35 8.82
C PHE A 81 -24.30 -19.83 8.53
N VAL A 82 -23.03 -20.20 8.66
CA VAL A 82 -22.52 -21.55 8.44
C VAL A 82 -21.64 -21.98 9.62
N SER A 83 -21.87 -23.20 10.08
CA SER A 83 -21.19 -23.83 11.20
C SER A 83 -20.52 -25.14 10.80
N MET A 84 -19.46 -25.52 11.53
CA MET A 84 -18.82 -26.84 11.43
C MET A 84 -19.56 -27.93 12.21
N GLU A 85 -20.40 -27.53 13.16
CA GLU A 85 -21.18 -28.43 14.00
C GLU A 85 -22.64 -27.96 14.07
N GLU A 86 -23.53 -28.89 14.42
CA GLU A 86 -24.92 -28.55 14.67
C GLU A 86 -25.03 -27.72 15.96
N ILE A 87 -25.54 -26.50 15.82
CA ILE A 87 -25.74 -25.59 16.95
C ILE A 87 -27.11 -25.79 17.61
N ASN A 88 -27.20 -25.43 18.88
CA ASN A 88 -28.46 -25.43 19.62
C ASN A 88 -29.34 -24.26 19.14
N VAL A 89 -30.35 -24.55 18.31
CA VAL A 89 -31.26 -23.57 17.71
C VAL A 89 -32.07 -22.82 18.77
N GLU A 90 -32.45 -23.46 19.88
CA GLU A 90 -33.23 -22.82 20.93
C GLU A 90 -32.38 -21.78 21.68
N LEU A 91 -31.14 -22.13 22.01
CA LEU A 91 -30.19 -21.18 22.58
C LEU A 91 -29.94 -20.01 21.62
N LEU A 92 -29.81 -20.30 20.31
CA LEU A 92 -29.63 -19.27 19.30
C LEU A 92 -30.82 -18.32 19.25
N LYS A 93 -32.04 -18.86 19.27
CA LYS A 93 -33.28 -18.09 19.30
C LYS A 93 -33.33 -17.16 20.51
N ILE A 94 -33.15 -17.71 21.72
CA ILE A 94 -33.20 -16.94 22.97
C ILE A 94 -32.19 -15.79 22.93
N ARG A 95 -30.92 -16.09 22.64
CA ARG A 95 -29.85 -15.09 22.62
C ARG A 95 -30.08 -14.05 21.53
N THR A 96 -30.49 -14.44 20.34
CA THR A 96 -30.72 -13.48 19.25
C THR A 96 -31.88 -12.54 19.59
N ILE A 97 -32.96 -13.04 20.18
CA ILE A 97 -34.12 -12.23 20.58
C ILE A 97 -33.76 -11.27 21.72
N GLU A 98 -33.06 -11.73 22.76
CA GLU A 98 -32.59 -10.87 23.87
C GLU A 98 -31.80 -9.67 23.35
N TRP A 99 -30.92 -9.91 22.39
CA TRP A 99 -30.05 -8.88 21.83
C TRP A 99 -30.78 -7.91 20.91
N ILE A 100 -31.66 -8.42 20.04
CA ILE A 100 -32.49 -7.57 19.18
C ILE A 100 -33.38 -6.66 20.04
N LYS A 101 -34.01 -7.21 21.08
CA LYS A 101 -34.87 -6.46 22.01
C LYS A 101 -34.11 -5.30 22.64
N LYS A 102 -33.00 -5.59 23.30
CA LYS A 102 -32.19 -4.55 23.96
C LYS A 102 -31.70 -3.51 22.95
N SER A 103 -31.14 -3.95 21.84
CA SER A 103 -30.56 -3.02 20.87
C SER A 103 -31.63 -2.17 20.15
N TYR A 104 -32.85 -2.67 19.98
CA TYR A 104 -33.98 -1.85 19.52
C TYR A 104 -34.36 -0.80 20.58
N GLU A 105 -34.50 -1.21 21.83
CA GLU A 105 -34.85 -0.33 22.94
C GLU A 105 -33.81 0.78 23.14
N ASP A 106 -32.52 0.47 23.06
CA ASP A 106 -31.43 1.44 23.18
C ASP A 106 -31.41 2.46 22.03
N ASN A 107 -31.71 2.02 20.81
CA ASN A 107 -31.63 2.88 19.61
C ASN A 107 -32.89 3.73 19.40
N PHE A 108 -34.07 3.19 19.70
CA PHE A 108 -35.35 3.88 19.46
C PHE A 108 -35.98 4.46 20.72
N ASN A 109 -35.46 4.11 21.91
CA ASN A 109 -36.05 4.50 23.20
C ASN A 109 -37.54 4.11 23.30
N GLU A 110 -37.90 3.00 22.66
CA GLU A 110 -39.24 2.44 22.58
C GLU A 110 -39.20 0.96 22.95
N LYS A 111 -40.23 0.47 23.64
CA LYS A 111 -40.36 -0.96 23.95
C LYS A 111 -40.40 -1.77 22.67
N PHE A 112 -39.73 -2.92 22.65
CA PHE A 112 -39.72 -3.82 21.50
C PHE A 112 -41.14 -4.33 21.17
N PRO A 113 -41.75 -3.93 20.03
CA PRO A 113 -43.17 -4.21 19.77
C PRO A 113 -43.40 -5.44 18.89
N TYR A 114 -42.34 -6.17 18.51
CA TYR A 114 -42.42 -7.27 17.55
C TYR A 114 -42.41 -8.63 18.24
N ASP A 115 -43.18 -9.57 17.69
CA ASP A 115 -43.11 -10.97 18.07
C ASP A 115 -42.11 -11.72 17.17
N LEU A 116 -41.12 -12.35 17.79
CA LEU A 116 -40.09 -13.17 17.14
C LEU A 116 -40.21 -14.65 17.55
N ASP A 117 -41.26 -15.02 18.29
CA ASP A 117 -41.59 -16.40 18.64
C ASP A 117 -42.22 -17.11 17.45
N GLY A 118 -41.36 -17.60 16.56
CA GLY A 118 -41.73 -18.46 15.44
C GLY A 118 -40.82 -19.68 15.33
N ASP A 119 -41.00 -20.46 14.26
CA ASP A 119 -40.08 -21.55 13.91
C ASP A 119 -38.77 -20.96 13.37
N TRP A 120 -37.65 -21.38 13.96
CA TRP A 120 -36.31 -20.97 13.54
C TRP A 120 -35.69 -21.96 12.54
N GLY A 121 -36.43 -23.01 12.19
CA GLY A 121 -36.05 -24.01 11.20
C GLY A 121 -34.98 -24.99 11.69
N LYS A 122 -34.66 -25.97 10.84
CA LYS A 122 -33.55 -26.91 11.04
C LYS A 122 -32.36 -26.54 10.18
N CYS A 123 -31.19 -26.97 10.61
CA CYS A 123 -29.96 -26.83 9.83
C CYS A 123 -29.97 -27.75 8.60
N GLU A 124 -29.32 -27.32 7.53
CA GLU A 124 -29.07 -28.14 6.34
C GLU A 124 -27.62 -28.63 6.38
N CYS A 125 -27.41 -29.94 6.55
CA CYS A 125 -26.07 -30.54 6.49
C CYS A 125 -25.72 -30.83 5.02
N VAL A 126 -24.75 -30.09 4.48
CA VAL A 126 -24.34 -30.19 3.07
C VAL A 126 -22.84 -30.43 2.95
N SER A 127 -22.40 -30.89 1.78
CA SER A 127 -20.98 -30.90 1.44
C SER A 127 -20.48 -29.48 1.20
N MET A 128 -19.23 -29.21 1.57
CA MET A 128 -18.56 -27.93 1.37
C MET A 128 -18.38 -27.58 -0.11
N ASP A 129 -18.45 -28.55 -1.02
CA ASP A 129 -18.45 -28.28 -2.47
C ASP A 129 -19.68 -27.46 -2.93
N THR A 130 -20.77 -27.48 -2.16
CA THR A 130 -21.99 -26.69 -2.40
C THR A 130 -21.69 -25.18 -2.42
N LEU A 131 -20.59 -24.74 -1.77
CA LEU A 131 -20.16 -23.35 -1.72
C LEU A 131 -19.82 -22.77 -3.09
N TYR A 132 -19.50 -23.59 -4.10
CA TYR A 132 -19.28 -23.13 -5.47
C TYR A 132 -20.52 -22.46 -6.10
N ARG A 133 -21.71 -22.67 -5.54
CA ARG A 133 -22.94 -21.96 -5.93
C ARG A 133 -23.04 -20.55 -5.33
N TYR A 134 -22.27 -20.27 -4.29
CA TYR A 134 -22.34 -19.05 -3.48
C TYR A 134 -20.96 -18.39 -3.38
N GLU A 135 -20.49 -17.78 -4.46
CA GLU A 135 -19.12 -17.23 -4.55
C GLU A 135 -18.76 -16.31 -3.37
N ALA A 136 -19.68 -15.42 -2.97
CA ALA A 136 -19.46 -14.51 -1.83
C ALA A 136 -19.26 -15.24 -0.48
N LEU A 137 -19.99 -16.34 -0.27
CA LEU A 137 -19.88 -17.17 0.94
C LEU A 137 -18.55 -17.92 0.94
N MET A 138 -18.18 -18.49 -0.20
CA MET A 138 -16.96 -19.28 -0.37
C MET A 138 -15.69 -18.48 -0.03
N TYR A 139 -15.57 -17.23 -0.49
CA TYR A 139 -14.44 -16.36 -0.16
C TYR A 139 -14.31 -16.05 1.34
N GLY A 140 -15.42 -16.03 2.09
CA GLY A 140 -15.41 -15.75 3.52
C GLY A 140 -15.32 -17.00 4.40
N LEU A 141 -15.82 -18.15 3.93
CA LEU A 141 -15.92 -19.38 4.70
C LEU A 141 -14.70 -20.28 4.56
N LEU A 142 -14.20 -20.52 3.33
CA LEU A 142 -13.08 -21.45 3.12
C LEU A 142 -11.81 -21.04 3.88
N PRO A 143 -11.38 -19.76 3.85
CA PRO A 143 -10.23 -19.34 4.65
C PRO A 143 -10.43 -19.57 6.15
N LYS A 144 -11.64 -19.33 6.67
CA LYS A 144 -11.95 -19.54 8.10
C LYS A 144 -12.01 -21.02 8.48
N TYR A 145 -12.44 -21.89 7.56
CA TYR A 145 -12.41 -23.33 7.74
C TYR A 145 -10.98 -23.85 7.94
N TYR A 146 -10.07 -23.50 7.03
CA TYR A 146 -8.66 -23.89 7.17
C TYR A 146 -8.01 -23.21 8.39
N GLY A 147 -8.36 -21.95 8.67
CA GLY A 147 -7.92 -21.27 9.89
C GLY A 147 -8.36 -22.02 11.16
N TYR A 148 -9.64 -22.35 11.28
CA TYR A 148 -10.17 -23.12 12.42
C TYR A 148 -9.50 -24.49 12.57
N ARG A 149 -9.15 -25.17 11.47
CA ARG A 149 -8.39 -26.42 11.55
C ARG A 149 -6.97 -26.23 12.07
N LEU A 150 -6.29 -25.14 11.70
CA LEU A 150 -4.97 -24.81 12.24
C LEU A 150 -5.00 -24.48 13.72
N THR A 151 -6.10 -23.91 14.23
CA THR A 151 -6.16 -23.56 15.65
C THR A 151 -6.24 -24.80 16.53
N GLN A 152 -6.80 -25.93 16.05
CA GLN A 152 -7.10 -27.13 16.86
C GLN A 152 -5.91 -27.74 17.61
N LYS A 153 -4.67 -27.52 17.14
CA LYS A 153 -3.46 -28.05 17.77
C LYS A 153 -2.34 -27.01 17.80
N PRO A 154 -1.48 -27.01 18.83
CA PRO A 154 -0.22 -26.27 18.82
C PRO A 154 0.62 -26.60 17.58
N ILE A 155 1.24 -25.58 16.97
CA ILE A 155 2.19 -25.76 15.87
C ILE A 155 3.61 -25.67 16.42
N ARG A 156 4.36 -26.77 16.35
CA ARG A 156 5.78 -26.79 16.75
C ARG A 156 6.64 -26.01 15.75
N MET A 157 7.41 -25.06 16.26
CA MET A 157 8.37 -24.27 15.49
C MET A 157 9.78 -24.50 16.05
N ASP A 158 10.50 -25.46 15.49
CA ASP A 158 11.86 -25.83 15.84
C ASP A 158 12.85 -24.69 15.60
N THR A 159 12.64 -23.89 14.54
CA THR A 159 13.43 -22.68 14.28
C THR A 159 13.30 -21.61 15.37
N LEU A 160 12.23 -21.69 16.17
CA LEU A 160 11.95 -20.79 17.30
C LEU A 160 12.19 -21.45 18.67
N GLY A 161 12.35 -22.78 18.69
CA GLY A 161 12.39 -23.57 19.91
C GLY A 161 11.08 -23.57 20.70
N CYS A 162 9.94 -23.16 20.11
CA CYS A 162 8.67 -22.99 20.82
C CYS A 162 7.48 -23.60 20.07
N GLU A 163 6.33 -23.66 20.75
CA GLU A 163 5.05 -24.00 20.13
C GLU A 163 4.19 -22.74 19.97
N LEU A 164 3.59 -22.60 18.79
CA LEU A 164 2.68 -21.52 18.47
C LEU A 164 1.23 -22.01 18.55
N ASN A 165 0.50 -21.47 19.52
CA ASN A 165 -0.94 -21.70 19.66
C ASN A 165 -1.70 -20.57 18.98
N PHE A 166 -2.30 -20.86 17.83
CA PHE A 166 -3.09 -19.89 17.09
C PHE A 166 -4.52 -19.82 17.59
N THR A 167 -5.06 -18.62 17.63
CA THR A 167 -6.44 -18.30 18.00
C THR A 167 -7.08 -17.54 16.85
N LEU A 168 -8.28 -17.96 16.43
CA LEU A 168 -9.02 -17.31 15.36
C LEU A 168 -9.47 -15.91 15.80
N VAL A 169 -9.38 -14.95 14.90
CA VAL A 169 -9.91 -13.60 15.10
C VAL A 169 -11.14 -13.43 14.21
N MET A 170 -12.28 -13.15 14.84
CA MET A 170 -13.52 -12.90 14.14
C MET A 170 -13.65 -11.42 13.83
N THR A 171 -13.47 -11.11 12.55
CA THR A 171 -13.54 -9.76 12.01
C THR A 171 -14.86 -9.52 11.28
N ASP A 172 -15.15 -8.24 11.03
CA ASP A 172 -16.33 -7.89 10.24
C ASP A 172 -16.24 -8.21 8.75
N GLY A 173 -15.03 -8.52 8.26
CA GLY A 173 -14.74 -8.81 6.87
C GLY A 173 -14.67 -10.30 6.51
N THR A 174 -14.24 -10.52 5.27
CA THR A 174 -13.90 -11.84 4.70
C THR A 174 -12.45 -12.25 5.00
N ASP A 175 -11.65 -11.35 5.59
CA ASP A 175 -10.26 -11.63 5.94
C ASP A 175 -10.22 -12.57 7.15
N THR A 176 -9.50 -13.69 7.03
CA THR A 176 -9.26 -14.62 8.13
C THR A 176 -7.94 -14.29 8.79
N GLU A 177 -8.01 -13.96 10.07
CA GLU A 177 -6.86 -13.62 10.90
C GLU A 177 -6.73 -14.66 12.01
N LEU A 178 -5.51 -15.15 12.23
CA LEU A 178 -5.15 -15.95 13.40
C LEU A 178 -4.02 -15.27 14.15
N ILE A 179 -4.08 -15.25 15.47
CA ILE A 179 -3.02 -14.68 16.31
C ILE A 179 -2.58 -15.64 17.39
N THR A 180 -1.28 -15.63 17.70
CA THR A 180 -0.76 -16.35 18.86
C THR A 180 -0.91 -15.52 20.13
N SER A 181 -0.74 -16.17 21.30
CA SER A 181 -0.48 -15.45 22.54
C SER A 181 0.72 -14.52 22.40
N PRO A 182 0.73 -13.35 23.08
CA PRO A 182 1.85 -12.43 23.03
C PRO A 182 3.14 -13.04 23.57
N ILE A 183 4.22 -12.87 22.81
CA ILE A 183 5.58 -13.25 23.15
C ILE A 183 6.27 -12.03 23.75
N PHE A 184 6.79 -12.20 24.96
CA PHE A 184 7.53 -11.18 25.70
C PHE A 184 9.02 -11.40 25.52
N LEU A 185 9.67 -10.48 24.82
CA LEU A 185 11.11 -10.49 24.64
C LEU A 185 11.74 -9.48 25.59
N GLY A 186 12.41 -9.97 26.64
CA GLY A 186 13.29 -9.12 27.45
C GLY A 186 14.58 -8.80 26.70
N ARG A 187 15.20 -7.64 27.01
CA ARG A 187 16.47 -7.18 26.42
C ARG A 187 17.57 -8.26 26.42
N LYS A 188 17.78 -8.94 27.56
CA LYS A 188 18.78 -10.03 27.69
C LYS A 188 18.50 -11.23 26.79
N ASN A 189 17.23 -11.55 26.56
CA ASN A 189 16.86 -12.67 25.69
C ASN A 189 17.08 -12.31 24.22
N GLN A 190 16.82 -11.05 23.83
CA GLN A 190 17.14 -10.58 22.47
C GLN A 190 18.65 -10.56 22.21
N GLU A 191 19.46 -10.13 23.19
CA GLU A 191 20.93 -10.14 23.12
C GLU A 191 21.49 -11.57 22.94
N ALA A 192 20.89 -12.58 23.59
CA ALA A 192 21.30 -13.98 23.43
C ALA A 192 21.06 -14.56 22.02
N PHE A 193 20.14 -13.97 21.24
CA PHE A 193 19.92 -14.37 19.84
C PHE A 193 20.83 -13.62 18.86
N ILE A 194 21.56 -12.59 19.28
CA ILE A 194 22.50 -11.83 18.44
C ILE A 194 23.86 -12.53 18.49
N SER A 195 24.16 -13.36 17.48
CA SER A 195 25.51 -13.91 17.29
C SER A 195 26.54 -12.79 17.02
N GLU A 196 27.79 -12.96 17.47
CA GLU A 196 28.91 -12.00 17.32
C GLU A 196 29.16 -11.47 15.88
N ASN A 197 28.63 -12.11 14.84
CA ASN A 197 28.85 -11.77 13.43
C ASN A 197 27.75 -10.89 12.77
N ILE A 198 27.06 -10.02 13.52
CA ILE A 198 26.06 -9.06 12.98
C ILE A 198 26.62 -7.64 13.04
N GLU A 199 27.84 -7.40 12.55
CA GLU A 199 28.45 -6.06 12.55
C GLU A 199 27.77 -5.10 11.54
N GLU A 200 27.17 -5.62 10.47
CA GLU A 200 26.79 -4.79 9.31
C GLU A 200 25.32 -4.30 9.29
N ILE A 201 24.57 -4.57 10.36
CA ILE A 201 23.18 -4.09 10.55
C ILE A 201 23.13 -2.99 11.64
N VAL A 202 24.25 -2.75 12.33
CA VAL A 202 24.35 -1.99 13.57
C VAL A 202 24.98 -0.62 13.30
N THR A 203 24.18 0.34 12.83
CA THR A 203 24.59 1.76 12.85
C THR A 203 23.54 2.71 13.42
N ASP A 204 22.29 2.26 13.62
CA ASP A 204 21.25 3.08 14.24
C ASP A 204 20.90 2.51 15.63
N GLU A 205 21.46 3.12 16.67
CA GLU A 205 21.28 2.76 18.10
C GLU A 205 19.80 2.73 18.56
N GLU A 206 18.87 3.33 17.80
CA GLU A 206 17.44 3.36 18.13
C GLU A 206 16.66 2.07 17.80
N THR A 207 17.28 1.06 17.17
CA THR A 207 16.52 0.01 16.45
C THR A 207 16.38 -1.34 17.17
N TYR A 208 17.06 -1.57 18.29
CA TYR A 208 17.24 -2.96 18.76
C TYR A 208 16.25 -3.47 19.80
N TYR A 209 15.62 -2.61 20.62
CA TYR A 209 14.83 -3.11 21.74
C TYR A 209 13.43 -2.53 21.73
N THR A 210 12.45 -3.41 21.57
CA THR A 210 11.05 -3.11 21.90
C THR A 210 10.71 -3.81 23.20
N ASP A 211 10.43 -3.05 24.25
CA ASP A 211 9.81 -3.58 25.48
C ASP A 211 8.35 -4.00 25.25
N GLN A 212 7.80 -3.76 24.07
CA GLN A 212 6.45 -4.16 23.69
C GLN A 212 6.44 -5.61 23.18
N PRO A 213 5.56 -6.48 23.72
CA PRO A 213 5.42 -7.85 23.23
C PRO A 213 4.75 -7.87 21.87
N PHE A 214 4.91 -8.99 21.17
CA PHE A 214 4.34 -9.20 19.85
C PHE A 214 3.71 -10.59 19.73
N SER A 215 2.77 -10.78 18.83
CA SER A 215 2.25 -12.10 18.44
C SER A 215 2.65 -12.42 17.00
N TYR A 216 2.79 -13.70 16.70
CA TYR A 216 2.68 -14.15 15.30
C TYR A 216 1.23 -14.02 14.86
N TYR A 217 1.08 -13.65 13.59
CA TYR A 217 -0.19 -13.36 12.95
C TYR A 217 -0.22 -14.07 11.62
N LEU A 218 -1.25 -14.88 11.38
CA LEU A 218 -1.46 -15.57 10.12
C LEU A 218 -2.69 -14.96 9.42
N ASP A 219 -2.52 -14.51 8.19
CA ASP A 219 -3.60 -14.04 7.31
C ASP A 219 -3.85 -15.11 6.23
N ILE A 220 -5.09 -15.59 6.14
CA ILE A 220 -5.50 -16.61 5.17
C ILE A 220 -6.57 -16.00 4.27
N ARG A 221 -6.37 -16.09 2.95
CA ARG A 221 -7.28 -15.53 1.93
C ARG A 221 -7.49 -16.50 0.78
N LEU A 222 -8.72 -16.61 0.30
CA LEU A 222 -9.03 -17.33 -0.92
C LEU A 222 -8.92 -16.39 -2.12
N LYS A 223 -8.32 -16.84 -3.22
CA LYS A 223 -8.16 -16.04 -4.44
C LYS A 223 -8.43 -16.85 -5.70
N LYS A 224 -8.71 -16.11 -6.77
CA LYS A 224 -8.85 -16.65 -8.12
C LYS A 224 -7.73 -16.06 -9.00
N CYS A 225 -6.68 -16.84 -9.20
CA CYS A 225 -5.53 -16.45 -10.02
C CYS A 225 -5.91 -16.36 -11.52
N ILE A 226 -5.15 -15.60 -12.31
CA ILE A 226 -5.46 -15.41 -13.74
C ILE A 226 -5.04 -16.62 -14.58
N ASP A 227 -4.00 -17.31 -14.16
CA ASP A 227 -3.41 -18.47 -14.84
C ASP A 227 -4.12 -19.78 -14.52
N GLU A 228 -4.91 -19.83 -13.45
CA GLU A 228 -5.55 -21.04 -12.93
C GLU A 228 -7.07 -21.06 -13.16
N GLU A 229 -7.66 -22.26 -13.20
CA GLU A 229 -9.12 -22.46 -13.25
C GLU A 229 -9.76 -22.68 -11.87
N TYR A 230 -8.94 -22.96 -10.86
CA TYR A 230 -9.34 -23.24 -9.49
C TYR A 230 -9.04 -22.07 -8.54
N TYR A 231 -9.47 -22.19 -7.28
CA TYR A 231 -9.16 -21.22 -6.24
C TYR A 231 -7.87 -21.58 -5.52
N THR A 232 -7.13 -20.56 -5.08
CA THR A 232 -5.91 -20.72 -4.32
C THR A 232 -6.09 -20.16 -2.91
N LEU A 233 -5.64 -20.90 -1.91
CA LEU A 233 -5.56 -20.48 -0.53
C LEU A 233 -4.20 -19.82 -0.29
N HIS A 234 -4.22 -18.51 -0.08
CA HIS A 234 -3.03 -17.69 0.17
C HIS A 234 -2.88 -17.51 1.68
N THR A 235 -1.81 -18.06 2.25
CA THR A 235 -1.50 -17.88 3.67
C THR A 235 -0.32 -16.93 3.82
N THR A 236 -0.29 -16.11 4.86
CA THR A 236 0.71 -15.06 5.03
C THR A 236 1.08 -14.93 6.50
N LEU A 237 2.36 -15.08 6.84
CA LEU A 237 2.86 -14.97 8.22
C LEU A 237 3.43 -13.57 8.49
N HIS A 238 2.94 -12.93 9.53
CA HIS A 238 3.41 -11.64 10.03
C HIS A 238 3.61 -11.65 11.55
N THR A 239 4.05 -10.51 12.06
CA THR A 239 4.12 -10.21 13.48
C THR A 239 3.37 -8.92 13.78
N ARG A 240 2.68 -8.91 14.91
CA ARG A 240 1.83 -7.80 15.37
C ARG A 240 2.30 -7.38 16.75
N ILE A 241 2.69 -6.11 16.91
CA ILE A 241 3.21 -5.57 18.18
C ILE A 241 2.05 -4.97 18.97
N TRP A 242 1.99 -5.26 20.26
CA TRP A 242 0.89 -4.88 21.15
C TRP A 242 1.23 -3.67 22.00
N THR A 243 0.23 -2.83 22.26
CA THR A 243 0.41 -1.61 23.05
C THR A 243 0.48 -1.95 24.55
N GLY A 244 1.68 -1.90 25.12
CA GLY A 244 1.93 -2.19 26.53
C GLY A 244 1.60 -1.07 27.52
N TYR A 245 1.37 0.16 27.05
CA TYR A 245 1.10 1.31 27.92
C TYR A 245 -0.40 1.67 27.99
N SER A 246 -0.81 2.36 29.07
CA SER A 246 -2.21 2.82 29.21
C SER A 246 -2.60 3.83 28.13
N ILE A 247 -3.73 3.57 27.45
CA ILE A 247 -4.24 4.43 26.37
C ILE A 247 -4.89 5.68 26.97
N ILE A 248 -5.55 5.52 28.10
CA ILE A 248 -6.09 6.61 28.89
C ILE A 248 -5.39 6.57 30.25
N ASN A 249 -4.59 7.59 30.53
CA ASN A 249 -3.82 7.65 31.75
C ASN A 249 -4.48 8.63 32.74
N LYS A 250 -5.22 8.09 33.70
CA LYS A 250 -5.91 8.87 34.75
C LYS A 250 -4.97 9.78 35.56
N ASN A 251 -3.75 9.32 35.81
CA ASN A 251 -2.78 10.03 36.66
C ASN A 251 -2.18 11.25 35.96
N THR A 252 -2.00 11.20 34.64
CA THR A 252 -1.37 12.27 33.84
C THR A 252 -2.36 13.07 33.01
N GLY A 253 -3.62 12.64 32.93
CA GLY A 253 -4.63 13.19 32.02
C GLY A 253 -4.33 12.93 30.53
N LYS A 254 -3.34 12.11 30.20
CA LYS A 254 -2.98 11.81 28.81
C LYS A 254 -3.98 10.82 28.21
N ASN A 255 -4.53 11.15 27.04
CA ASN A 255 -5.43 10.29 26.29
C ASN A 255 -4.90 10.11 24.86
N TYR A 256 -4.53 8.88 24.51
CA TYR A 256 -3.97 8.50 23.22
C TYR A 256 -5.02 8.02 22.20
N LEU A 257 -6.32 8.09 22.53
CA LEU A 257 -7.39 7.84 21.56
C LEU A 257 -7.48 8.98 20.53
N SER A 258 -7.63 8.62 19.25
CA SER A 258 -7.92 9.59 18.19
C SER A 258 -9.40 9.90 18.11
N GLY A 259 -9.75 11.14 17.77
CA GLY A 259 -11.09 11.46 17.24
C GLY A 259 -11.23 11.10 15.75
N LYS A 260 -10.12 11.13 14.99
CA LYS A 260 -10.12 10.91 13.52
C LYS A 260 -10.04 9.42 13.16
N GLN A 261 -9.38 8.59 13.97
CA GLN A 261 -9.12 7.17 13.70
C GLN A 261 -9.53 6.25 14.85
N SER A 262 -10.04 5.06 14.55
CA SER A 262 -10.33 4.05 15.58
C SER A 262 -9.05 3.37 16.09
N THR A 263 -9.00 3.16 17.41
CA THR A 263 -8.11 2.21 18.10
C THR A 263 -8.78 0.84 18.08
N LYS A 264 -8.03 -0.20 17.72
CA LYS A 264 -8.55 -1.57 17.67
C LYS A 264 -8.27 -2.30 18.98
N VAL A 265 -9.28 -2.94 19.53
CA VAL A 265 -9.22 -3.78 20.73
C VAL A 265 -9.62 -5.20 20.36
N TYR A 266 -8.77 -6.18 20.67
CA TYR A 266 -9.02 -7.60 20.45
C TYR A 266 -9.38 -8.24 21.79
N LEU A 267 -10.64 -8.62 21.96
CA LEU A 267 -11.14 -9.27 23.18
C LEU A 267 -11.17 -10.78 23.00
N CYS A 268 -10.57 -11.52 23.91
CA CYS A 268 -10.64 -12.97 23.99
C CYS A 268 -11.31 -13.35 25.30
N ARG A 269 -12.24 -14.30 25.23
CA ARG A 269 -12.90 -14.87 26.41
C ARG A 269 -13.34 -16.30 26.12
N ASP A 270 -13.47 -17.09 27.18
CA ASP A 270 -14.06 -18.41 27.09
C ASP A 270 -15.59 -18.31 26.91
N SER A 271 -16.17 -19.26 26.19
CA SER A 271 -17.63 -19.36 26.09
C SER A 271 -18.22 -19.81 27.41
N LYS A 272 -19.21 -19.07 27.92
CA LYS A 272 -19.98 -19.49 29.11
C LYS A 272 -20.87 -20.70 28.87
N TYR A 273 -21.16 -21.02 27.61
CA TYR A 273 -22.20 -21.99 27.22
C TYR A 273 -21.62 -23.32 26.75
N TYR A 274 -20.34 -23.35 26.42
CA TYR A 274 -19.68 -24.52 25.84
C TYR A 274 -18.37 -24.79 26.56
N ASN A 275 -18.24 -26.00 27.11
CA ASN A 275 -16.99 -26.48 27.71
C ASN A 275 -16.01 -26.90 26.59
N HIS A 276 -14.71 -26.70 26.83
CA HIS A 276 -13.61 -27.16 25.94
C HIS A 276 -13.54 -26.50 24.55
N VAL A 277 -13.99 -25.25 24.43
CA VAL A 277 -13.90 -24.55 23.16
C VAL A 277 -12.64 -23.73 23.06
N GLN A 278 -12.04 -23.73 21.87
CA GLN A 278 -10.94 -22.83 21.58
C GLN A 278 -11.39 -21.37 21.70
N PRO A 279 -10.57 -20.53 22.35
CA PRO A 279 -10.86 -19.12 22.43
C PRO A 279 -10.94 -18.50 21.03
N VAL A 280 -11.67 -17.40 20.94
CA VAL A 280 -11.78 -16.59 19.73
C VAL A 280 -11.59 -15.13 20.12
N TYR A 281 -10.87 -14.39 19.29
CA TYR A 281 -10.72 -12.96 19.46
C TYR A 281 -11.79 -12.19 18.69
N PHE A 282 -12.33 -11.16 19.33
CA PHE A 282 -13.31 -10.23 18.77
C PHE A 282 -12.67 -8.86 18.59
N GLU A 283 -12.76 -8.31 17.38
CA GLU A 283 -12.25 -6.96 17.11
C GLU A 283 -13.31 -5.90 17.41
N ILE A 284 -12.92 -4.87 18.18
CA ILE A 284 -13.75 -3.72 18.54
C ILE A 284 -13.04 -2.42 18.18
N ASP A 285 -13.78 -1.45 17.66
CA ASP A 285 -13.25 -0.16 17.20
C ASP A 285 -13.66 1.01 18.12
N VAL A 286 -12.68 1.60 18.82
CA VAL A 286 -12.90 2.68 19.81
C VAL A 286 -12.32 4.01 19.34
N LYS A 287 -13.04 5.11 19.54
CA LYS A 287 -12.58 6.49 19.27
C LYS A 287 -12.68 7.37 20.51
N ARG A 288 -12.03 8.54 20.45
CA ARG A 288 -12.16 9.59 21.46
C ARG A 288 -13.54 10.28 21.35
N GLY A 289 -14.32 10.21 22.41
CA GLY A 289 -15.58 10.95 22.57
C GLY A 289 -15.41 12.35 23.16
N LYS A 290 -16.52 13.02 23.45
CA LYS A 290 -16.53 14.31 24.17
C LYS A 290 -16.09 14.09 25.62
N LYS A 291 -15.21 14.96 26.16
CA LYS A 291 -14.70 14.93 27.55
C LYS A 291 -13.87 13.68 27.92
N GLU A 292 -12.93 13.27 27.06
CA GLU A 292 -11.94 12.20 27.33
C GLU A 292 -12.50 10.78 27.52
N LYS A 293 -13.82 10.58 27.41
CA LYS A 293 -14.45 9.25 27.39
C LYS A 293 -14.23 8.55 26.05
N ALA A 294 -14.09 7.24 26.06
CA ALA A 294 -14.22 6.41 24.86
C ALA A 294 -15.63 6.55 24.25
N TRP A 295 -15.71 6.58 22.92
CA TRP A 295 -16.97 6.49 22.16
C TRP A 295 -16.82 5.39 21.09
N TRP A 296 -17.92 4.70 20.82
CA TRP A 296 -18.02 3.55 19.92
C TRP A 296 -18.20 3.93 18.45
N CYS A 297 -17.42 3.31 17.56
CA CYS A 297 -17.61 3.56 16.12
C CYS A 297 -18.93 2.96 15.61
N ASP A 298 -19.39 1.88 16.24
CA ASP A 298 -20.58 1.11 15.88
C ASP A 298 -21.44 0.88 17.14
N CYS A 299 -22.74 1.13 17.06
CA CYS A 299 -23.66 0.81 18.16
C CYS A 299 -23.77 -0.70 18.42
N ALA A 300 -23.41 -1.54 17.43
CA ALA A 300 -23.31 -2.97 17.65
C ALA A 300 -22.19 -3.34 18.64
N ASP A 301 -21.06 -2.62 18.61
CA ASP A 301 -19.96 -2.82 19.59
C ASP A 301 -20.38 -2.41 21.00
N SER A 302 -21.13 -1.31 21.13
CA SER A 302 -21.58 -0.82 22.43
C SER A 302 -22.59 -1.76 23.07
N CYS A 303 -23.62 -2.18 22.32
CA CYS A 303 -24.60 -3.15 22.81
C CYS A 303 -23.91 -4.47 23.16
N PHE A 304 -22.91 -4.87 22.37
CA PHE A 304 -22.12 -6.07 22.64
C PHE A 304 -21.40 -6.04 23.97
N LEU A 305 -20.64 -4.98 24.23
CA LEU A 305 -19.88 -4.86 25.46
C LEU A 305 -20.77 -4.74 26.70
N GLU A 306 -21.87 -4.02 26.59
CA GLU A 306 -22.79 -3.84 27.71
C GLU A 306 -23.50 -5.15 28.08
N LEU A 307 -23.97 -5.91 27.09
CA LEU A 307 -24.60 -7.21 27.31
C LEU A 307 -23.62 -8.25 27.86
N GLU A 308 -22.38 -8.19 27.41
CA GLU A 308 -21.32 -9.08 27.90
C GLU A 308 -20.62 -8.53 29.15
N GLN A 309 -21.07 -7.39 29.68
CA GLN A 309 -20.59 -6.76 30.91
C GLN A 309 -19.08 -6.47 30.91
N ILE A 310 -18.55 -6.03 29.75
CA ILE A 310 -17.13 -5.74 29.57
C ILE A 310 -16.90 -4.22 29.67
N ASP A 311 -16.16 -3.78 30.70
CA ASP A 311 -15.76 -2.37 30.84
C ASP A 311 -14.50 -2.06 30.01
N ILE A 312 -14.71 -1.47 28.83
CA ILE A 312 -13.59 -1.04 27.98
C ILE A 312 -12.75 0.06 28.61
N GLN A 313 -13.36 0.91 29.45
CA GLN A 313 -12.68 2.06 30.00
C GLN A 313 -11.62 1.57 30.98
N GLU A 314 -11.96 0.58 31.80
CA GLU A 314 -11.01 -0.16 32.63
C GLU A 314 -9.88 -0.76 31.77
N ILE A 315 -10.24 -1.48 30.70
CA ILE A 315 -9.24 -2.08 29.79
C ILE A 315 -8.31 -1.00 29.22
N LEU A 316 -8.82 0.16 28.79
CA LEU A 316 -8.01 1.22 28.18
C LEU A 316 -7.05 1.90 29.17
N GLU A 317 -7.34 1.83 30.47
CA GLU A 317 -6.58 2.44 31.56
C GLU A 317 -5.45 1.56 32.11
N GLN A 318 -5.52 0.24 31.88
CA GLN A 318 -4.49 -0.69 32.30
C GLN A 318 -3.14 -0.45 31.59
N ASN A 319 -2.04 -0.58 32.35
CA ASN A 319 -0.68 -0.36 31.88
C ASN A 319 0.05 -1.70 31.65
N GLN A 320 -0.53 -2.54 30.80
CA GLN A 320 0.01 -3.84 30.42
C GLN A 320 -0.43 -4.19 29.00
N ALA A 321 0.34 -5.07 28.34
CA ALA A 321 0.05 -5.48 26.97
C ALA A 321 -1.11 -6.50 26.87
N VAL A 322 -1.16 -7.45 27.81
CA VAL A 322 -2.28 -8.36 28.02
C VAL A 322 -3.14 -7.76 29.13
N ARG A 323 -4.35 -7.33 28.80
CA ARG A 323 -5.21 -6.58 29.72
C ARG A 323 -6.38 -7.47 30.15
N ASN A 324 -6.41 -7.86 31.41
CA ASN A 324 -7.45 -8.76 31.91
C ASN A 324 -8.71 -7.95 32.24
N PHE A 325 -9.88 -8.56 32.09
CA PHE A 325 -11.14 -7.99 32.53
C PHE A 325 -11.96 -9.06 33.26
N GLU A 326 -13.02 -8.65 33.94
CA GLU A 326 -13.91 -9.59 34.63
C GLU A 326 -14.42 -10.68 33.68
N MET A 327 -14.70 -11.87 34.22
CA MET A 327 -15.22 -13.04 33.46
C MET A 327 -14.18 -13.88 32.69
N ASN A 328 -12.95 -13.99 33.21
CA ASN A 328 -11.88 -14.84 32.67
C ASN A 328 -11.51 -14.54 31.21
N GLY A 329 -11.48 -13.25 30.84
CA GLY A 329 -11.09 -12.79 29.52
C GLY A 329 -9.88 -11.86 29.56
N HIS A 330 -9.25 -11.68 28.39
CA HIS A 330 -8.16 -10.75 28.19
C HIS A 330 -8.28 -9.99 26.87
N ALA A 331 -7.67 -8.81 26.85
CA ALA A 331 -7.72 -7.87 25.75
C ALA A 331 -6.30 -7.52 25.27
N LEU A 332 -6.16 -7.37 23.96
CA LEU A 332 -4.94 -6.89 23.30
C LEU A 332 -5.26 -5.64 22.49
N ILE A 333 -4.40 -4.62 22.55
CA ILE A 333 -4.71 -3.30 21.98
C ILE A 333 -3.66 -2.86 20.95
N ILE A 334 -4.17 -2.28 19.85
CA ILE A 334 -3.36 -1.65 18.82
C ILE A 334 -3.81 -0.21 18.64
N THR A 335 -2.90 0.74 18.86
CA THR A 335 -3.11 2.14 18.49
C THR A 335 -2.57 2.42 17.09
N LYS A 336 -3.39 3.02 16.21
CA LYS A 336 -2.97 3.35 14.83
C LYS A 336 -1.94 4.48 14.74
N PHE A 337 -1.65 5.18 15.83
CA PHE A 337 -0.84 6.40 15.81
C PHE A 337 0.66 6.20 15.63
N LEU A 338 1.22 5.00 15.89
CA LEU A 338 2.61 4.77 15.52
C LEU A 338 2.70 4.00 14.20
N LYS A 339 3.40 4.62 13.25
CA LYS A 339 3.30 4.40 11.82
C LYS A 339 3.77 3.03 11.31
N ASN A 340 4.08 2.02 12.13
CA ASN A 340 4.59 0.71 11.68
C ASN A 340 4.32 -0.45 12.68
N TYR A 341 3.08 -0.93 12.85
CA TYR A 341 2.76 -2.00 13.82
C TYR A 341 2.39 -3.39 13.29
N VAL A 342 2.44 -3.56 11.97
CA VAL A 342 2.76 -4.87 11.42
C VAL A 342 4.19 -4.74 10.94
N SER A 343 5.15 -5.27 11.69
CA SER A 343 6.49 -5.45 11.12
C SER A 343 6.34 -6.55 10.07
N ARG A 344 6.20 -6.15 8.81
CA ARG A 344 5.81 -7.08 7.74
C ARG A 344 6.86 -8.19 7.62
N GLY A 345 6.36 -9.43 7.62
CA GLY A 345 7.09 -10.64 7.26
C GLY A 345 7.95 -11.23 8.37
N ALA A 346 7.63 -12.45 8.80
CA ALA A 346 8.46 -13.34 9.64
C ALA A 346 9.90 -13.55 9.12
N GLY A 347 10.81 -14.18 9.85
CA GLY A 347 12.10 -14.64 9.32
C GLY A 347 11.96 -15.60 8.14
N LEU A 348 13.03 -15.80 7.35
CA LEU A 348 13.04 -16.84 6.32
C LEU A 348 12.82 -18.25 6.90
N PRO A 349 13.49 -18.65 8.01
CA PRO A 349 13.25 -19.95 8.67
C PRO A 349 11.80 -20.14 9.10
N GLU A 350 11.26 -19.13 9.80
CA GLU A 350 9.89 -19.16 10.34
C GLU A 350 8.86 -19.39 9.24
N ARG A 351 9.06 -18.80 8.06
CA ARG A 351 8.13 -18.96 6.93
C ARG A 351 8.23 -20.33 6.29
N LYS A 352 9.47 -20.83 6.10
CA LYS A 352 9.69 -22.15 5.50
C LYS A 352 9.10 -23.22 6.40
N GLU A 353 9.42 -23.18 7.69
CA GLU A 353 8.88 -24.13 8.65
C GLU A 353 7.35 -24.00 8.75
N MET A 354 6.80 -22.78 8.86
CA MET A 354 5.34 -22.60 8.88
C MET A 354 4.68 -23.17 7.62
N TRP A 355 5.30 -23.03 6.45
CA TRP A 355 4.80 -23.63 5.21
C TRP A 355 4.78 -25.16 5.26
N GLU A 356 5.85 -25.79 5.78
CA GLU A 356 5.92 -27.23 5.99
C GLU A 356 4.80 -27.69 6.94
N ARG A 357 4.63 -27.01 8.09
CA ARG A 357 3.57 -27.32 9.06
C ARG A 357 2.17 -27.20 8.47
N ILE A 358 1.91 -26.18 7.65
CA ILE A 358 0.61 -26.02 6.98
C ILE A 358 0.39 -27.16 5.97
N THR A 359 1.43 -27.57 5.24
CA THR A 359 1.37 -28.68 4.28
C THR A 359 1.10 -30.02 4.98
N GLU A 360 1.72 -30.24 6.15
CA GLU A 360 1.45 -31.40 7.01
C GLU A 360 0.01 -31.39 7.55
N CYS A 361 -0.52 -30.21 7.89
CA CYS A 361 -1.88 -30.05 8.42
C CYS A 361 -2.98 -30.26 7.37
N PHE A 362 -2.66 -30.05 6.09
CA PHE A 362 -3.60 -30.09 4.97
C PHE A 362 -3.07 -30.94 3.81
N PRO A 363 -2.88 -32.26 4.01
CA PRO A 363 -2.39 -33.16 2.96
C PRO A 363 -3.34 -33.27 1.75
N GLU A 364 -4.61 -32.92 1.92
CA GLU A 364 -5.60 -32.87 0.84
C GLU A 364 -5.40 -31.69 -0.12
N LEU A 365 -4.64 -30.67 0.30
CA LEU A 365 -4.33 -29.51 -0.51
C LEU A 365 -3.04 -29.73 -1.28
N THR A 366 -3.04 -29.36 -2.55
CA THR A 366 -1.83 -29.43 -3.37
C THR A 366 -1.08 -28.10 -3.26
N PRO A 367 0.22 -28.08 -2.89
CA PRO A 367 1.06 -26.91 -3.06
C PRO A 367 0.93 -26.34 -4.47
N ARG A 368 0.60 -25.06 -4.60
CA ARG A 368 0.71 -24.39 -5.89
C ARG A 368 2.17 -24.46 -6.31
N GLN A 369 2.42 -25.03 -7.49
CA GLN A 369 3.77 -25.18 -8.00
C GLN A 369 4.49 -23.81 -7.94
N PRO A 370 5.69 -23.73 -7.34
CA PRO A 370 6.51 -22.54 -7.49
C PRO A 370 6.78 -22.35 -8.99
N LEU A 371 7.21 -21.16 -9.41
CA LEU A 371 7.69 -20.95 -10.79
C LEU A 371 8.74 -22.04 -11.09
N ASN A 372 8.37 -23.11 -11.79
CA ASN A 372 9.21 -24.29 -11.96
C ASN A 372 10.49 -23.91 -12.74
N GLU A 373 11.45 -24.83 -12.76
CA GLU A 373 12.80 -24.70 -13.32
C GLU A 373 12.82 -24.44 -14.85
N ILE A 374 12.20 -23.34 -15.29
CA ILE A 374 11.88 -23.06 -16.69
C ILE A 374 12.74 -21.91 -17.21
N HIS A 375 13.18 -22.13 -18.45
CA HIS A 375 13.97 -21.27 -19.32
C HIS A 375 13.84 -19.78 -19.01
N ILE A 376 14.96 -19.20 -18.57
CA ILE A 376 15.15 -17.76 -18.62
C ILE A 376 15.16 -17.37 -20.09
N ILE A 377 14.06 -16.78 -20.57
CA ILE A 377 13.94 -16.36 -21.98
C ILE A 377 14.82 -15.13 -22.23
N GLY A 378 14.96 -14.26 -21.22
CA GLY A 378 15.92 -13.16 -21.19
C GLY A 378 16.55 -13.00 -19.81
N LYS A 379 17.87 -13.16 -19.73
CA LYS A 379 18.66 -12.67 -18.59
C LYS A 379 19.00 -11.23 -18.88
N THR A 380 18.84 -10.32 -17.91
CA THR A 380 19.72 -9.15 -17.93
C THR A 380 21.09 -9.64 -17.47
N ILE A 381 21.97 -9.97 -18.41
CA ILE A 381 23.41 -9.83 -18.18
C ILE A 381 23.68 -8.32 -18.24
N LEU A 382 23.26 -7.60 -17.21
CA LEU A 382 24.06 -6.46 -16.83
C LEU A 382 25.12 -7.08 -15.97
N THR A 383 26.28 -7.28 -16.60
CA THR A 383 27.54 -6.97 -15.96
C THR A 383 27.28 -6.07 -14.74
N THR A 384 27.25 -6.64 -13.54
CA THR A 384 28.10 -6.04 -12.50
C THR A 384 29.36 -5.68 -13.25
N ALA A 385 29.83 -4.45 -13.10
CA ALA A 385 31.17 -4.09 -13.55
C ALA A 385 32.17 -5.12 -12.97
N LYS A 386 32.29 -6.30 -13.59
CA LYS A 386 33.54 -6.98 -13.80
C LYS A 386 34.29 -5.92 -14.55
N GLU A 387 35.16 -5.23 -13.83
CA GLU A 387 36.46 -4.78 -14.33
C GLU A 387 36.42 -4.67 -15.85
N VAL A 388 35.73 -3.63 -16.35
CA VAL A 388 35.70 -3.39 -17.79
C VAL A 388 36.98 -2.62 -18.01
N GLU A 389 37.96 -3.38 -18.51
CA GLU A 389 39.23 -2.92 -19.05
C GLU A 389 39.12 -1.54 -19.69
N ASP A 390 40.15 -0.74 -19.43
CA ASP A 390 40.38 0.58 -19.96
C ASP A 390 40.15 0.62 -21.49
N GLU A 391 38.95 1.03 -21.91
CA GLU A 391 38.75 1.47 -23.29
C GLU A 391 39.23 2.92 -23.39
N GLU A 392 40.31 3.11 -24.14
CA GLU A 392 40.88 4.40 -24.50
C GLU A 392 39.80 5.34 -25.06
N GLY A 393 39.58 6.49 -24.39
CA GLY A 393 38.84 7.61 -24.97
C GLY A 393 37.84 8.33 -24.04
N ILE A 394 37.54 7.83 -22.85
CA ILE A 394 36.78 8.59 -21.84
C ILE A 394 37.78 9.39 -21.01
N SER A 395 37.73 10.74 -21.07
CA SER A 395 38.56 11.60 -20.22
C SER A 395 38.35 11.25 -18.74
N GLU A 396 39.44 11.01 -17.99
CA GLU A 396 39.45 10.83 -16.53
C GLU A 396 38.72 11.97 -15.80
N GLU A 397 38.64 13.17 -16.41
CA GLU A 397 38.01 14.37 -15.86
C GLU A 397 36.46 14.29 -15.79
N LEU A 398 35.82 13.35 -16.48
CA LEU A 398 34.35 13.19 -16.52
C LEU A 398 33.84 12.04 -15.63
N GLN A 399 34.68 11.53 -14.73
CA GLN A 399 34.29 10.51 -13.75
C GLN A 399 33.93 11.14 -12.41
N PHE A 400 32.81 10.72 -11.81
CA PHE A 400 32.44 11.13 -10.46
C PHE A 400 33.05 10.16 -9.43
N PRO A 401 33.77 10.63 -8.39
CA PRO A 401 34.44 9.74 -7.45
C PRO A 401 33.47 8.79 -6.74
N ASN A 402 33.86 7.52 -6.62
CA ASN A 402 33.16 6.50 -5.82
C ASN A 402 31.72 6.16 -6.30
N ILE A 403 31.33 6.54 -7.52
CA ILE A 403 30.00 6.25 -8.09
C ILE A 403 30.12 5.77 -9.55
N ALA A 404 29.50 4.64 -9.85
CA ALA A 404 29.39 4.15 -11.23
C ALA A 404 28.37 4.97 -12.04
N ILE A 405 28.77 5.42 -13.24
CA ILE A 405 27.95 6.23 -14.16
C ILE A 405 27.99 5.62 -15.56
N ASN A 406 26.86 5.65 -16.28
CA ASN A 406 26.72 5.11 -17.63
C ASN A 406 27.72 5.74 -18.62
N LYS A 407 28.34 4.94 -19.49
CA LYS A 407 29.32 5.41 -20.50
C LYS A 407 28.70 6.40 -21.51
N LYS A 408 27.43 6.23 -21.88
CA LYS A 408 26.70 7.16 -22.76
C LYS A 408 25.85 8.14 -21.95
N GLY A 409 25.82 9.41 -22.37
CA GLY A 409 25.07 10.48 -21.70
C GLY A 409 23.57 10.41 -21.98
N TYR A 410 22.74 10.87 -21.04
CA TYR A 410 21.29 10.93 -21.22
C TYR A 410 20.88 11.92 -22.32
N LEU A 411 19.84 11.57 -23.09
CA LEU A 411 19.37 12.33 -24.24
C LEU A 411 18.03 13.01 -23.93
N TYR A 412 17.70 14.04 -24.70
CA TYR A 412 16.44 14.79 -24.61
C TYR A 412 15.81 14.99 -26.00
N ASN A 413 14.55 14.59 -26.16
CA ASN A 413 13.77 14.73 -27.40
C ASN A 413 12.52 15.61 -27.24
N GLY A 414 12.41 16.38 -26.15
CA GLY A 414 11.27 17.27 -25.99
C GLY A 414 11.35 18.51 -26.89
N ASN A 415 10.24 19.23 -26.97
CA ASN A 415 10.07 20.34 -27.91
C ASN A 415 10.77 21.64 -27.50
N CYS A 416 11.40 21.72 -26.32
CA CYS A 416 12.08 22.94 -25.88
C CYS A 416 13.40 23.16 -26.62
N ASN A 417 13.84 24.42 -26.75
CA ASN A 417 15.15 24.76 -27.33
C ASN A 417 16.21 25.01 -26.26
N ARG A 418 15.78 25.31 -25.04
CA ARG A 418 16.64 25.62 -23.90
C ARG A 418 16.18 24.88 -22.65
N ILE A 419 17.15 24.40 -21.87
CA ILE A 419 16.97 23.71 -20.60
C ILE A 419 17.79 24.43 -19.55
N ILE A 420 17.18 24.80 -18.43
CA ILE A 420 17.85 25.49 -17.32
C ILE A 420 17.74 24.63 -16.06
N PHE A 421 18.89 24.25 -15.50
CA PHE A 421 19.02 23.61 -14.20
C PHE A 421 19.39 24.64 -13.14
N TYR A 422 18.44 24.95 -12.26
CA TYR A 422 18.67 25.76 -11.08
C TYR A 422 19.15 24.88 -9.92
N VAL A 423 20.22 25.29 -9.24
CA VAL A 423 20.69 24.61 -8.03
C VAL A 423 20.63 25.61 -6.88
N ALA A 424 19.61 25.44 -6.03
CA ALA A 424 19.36 26.30 -4.88
C ALA A 424 19.98 25.69 -3.62
N SER A 425 21.19 26.15 -3.26
CA SER A 425 21.85 25.82 -1.98
C SER A 425 22.67 27.00 -1.49
N ASN A 426 22.86 27.11 -0.17
CA ASN A 426 23.81 28.05 0.42
C ASN A 426 25.22 27.44 0.57
N ASN A 427 25.36 26.13 0.32
CA ASN A 427 26.63 25.42 0.40
C ASN A 427 27.24 25.28 -1.01
N PRO A 428 28.38 25.94 -1.31
CA PRO A 428 29.01 25.87 -2.62
C PRO A 428 29.54 24.46 -2.96
N VAL A 429 29.84 23.63 -1.96
CA VAL A 429 30.26 22.23 -2.17
C VAL A 429 29.11 21.41 -2.75
N ILE A 430 27.88 21.61 -2.27
CA ILE A 430 26.68 20.93 -2.81
C ILE A 430 26.43 21.37 -4.25
N GLN A 431 26.60 22.67 -4.54
CA GLN A 431 26.47 23.21 -5.89
C GLN A 431 27.49 22.59 -6.87
N SER A 432 28.76 22.52 -6.47
CA SER A 432 29.85 21.88 -7.24
C SER A 432 29.57 20.39 -7.47
N ALA A 433 29.21 19.67 -6.41
CA ALA A 433 28.94 18.24 -6.50
C ALA A 433 27.74 17.94 -7.41
N PHE A 434 26.68 18.76 -7.37
CA PHE A 434 25.55 18.63 -8.28
C PHE A 434 25.96 18.87 -9.74
N GLN A 435 26.74 19.92 -10.01
CA GLN A 435 27.24 20.22 -11.35
C GLN A 435 28.10 19.07 -11.90
N GLU A 436 29.08 18.59 -11.14
CA GLU A 436 29.98 17.50 -11.54
C GLU A 436 29.21 16.19 -11.78
N MET A 437 28.18 15.91 -10.96
CA MET A 437 27.29 14.76 -11.17
C MET A 437 26.47 14.92 -12.47
N LEU A 438 25.89 16.09 -12.71
CA LEU A 438 25.12 16.37 -13.94
C LEU A 438 26.00 16.28 -15.19
N GLN A 439 27.22 16.80 -15.15
CA GLN A 439 28.23 16.68 -16.21
C GLN A 439 28.50 15.22 -16.55
N SER A 440 28.71 14.41 -15.52
CA SER A 440 29.01 12.99 -15.66
C SER A 440 27.82 12.22 -16.26
N LEU A 441 26.59 12.51 -15.80
CA LEU A 441 25.36 11.86 -16.31
C LEU A 441 25.03 12.25 -17.76
N LEU A 442 25.29 13.50 -18.15
CA LEU A 442 25.02 14.02 -19.49
C LEU A 442 26.20 13.83 -20.45
N ARG A 443 27.38 13.43 -19.94
CA ARG A 443 28.64 13.33 -20.68
C ARG A 443 29.01 14.63 -21.39
N VAL A 444 28.90 15.75 -20.66
CA VAL A 444 29.22 17.10 -21.14
C VAL A 444 30.13 17.82 -20.15
N SER A 445 31.03 18.66 -20.64
CA SER A 445 31.81 19.58 -19.82
C SER A 445 31.21 20.98 -19.90
N PHE A 446 30.81 21.54 -18.75
CA PHE A 446 30.35 22.93 -18.71
C PHE A 446 31.57 23.85 -18.73
N SER A 447 31.64 24.71 -19.76
CA SER A 447 32.64 25.78 -19.85
C SER A 447 32.39 26.89 -18.80
N ASN A 448 33.28 27.89 -18.73
CA ASN A 448 33.22 29.04 -17.80
C ASN A 448 31.86 29.78 -17.74
N HIS A 449 30.97 29.60 -18.74
CA HIS A 449 29.65 30.23 -18.79
C HIS A 449 28.50 29.33 -18.30
N ASN A 450 28.79 28.12 -17.81
CA ASN A 450 27.79 27.13 -17.39
C ASN A 450 26.73 26.81 -18.46
N ILE A 451 27.11 26.84 -19.75
CA ILE A 451 26.25 26.54 -20.90
C ILE A 451 26.93 25.47 -21.78
N VAL A 452 26.13 24.50 -22.25
CA VAL A 452 26.53 23.43 -23.18
C VAL A 452 25.43 23.14 -24.19
N GLN A 453 25.74 22.38 -25.24
CA GLN A 453 24.76 21.89 -26.21
C GLN A 453 24.58 20.37 -26.06
N ILE A 454 23.33 19.91 -26.01
CA ILE A 454 22.96 18.48 -25.98
C ILE A 454 21.90 18.26 -27.06
N ASN A 455 22.18 17.42 -28.05
CA ASN A 455 21.26 17.12 -29.18
C ASN A 455 20.67 18.39 -29.84
N GLY A 456 21.49 19.44 -29.99
CA GLY A 456 21.05 20.74 -30.55
C GLY A 456 20.19 21.59 -29.61
N LYS A 457 20.14 21.26 -28.30
CA LYS A 457 19.46 22.03 -27.26
C LYS A 457 20.47 22.71 -26.35
N GLU A 458 20.22 23.98 -26.03
CA GLU A 458 21.04 24.73 -25.07
C GLU A 458 20.72 24.26 -23.64
N VAL A 459 21.72 23.82 -22.89
CA VAL A 459 21.60 23.43 -21.49
C VAL A 459 22.43 24.37 -20.63
N GLN A 460 21.81 24.97 -19.62
CA GLN A 460 22.43 25.92 -18.71
C GLN A 460 22.29 25.48 -17.24
N ILE A 461 23.33 25.70 -16.43
CA ILE A 461 23.25 25.62 -14.96
C ILE A 461 23.23 27.03 -14.36
N VAL A 462 22.36 27.26 -13.39
CA VAL A 462 22.23 28.52 -12.64
C VAL A 462 22.27 28.24 -11.14
N PHE A 463 23.26 28.80 -10.45
CA PHE A 463 23.35 28.72 -8.99
C PHE A 463 22.50 29.80 -8.32
N VAL A 464 21.71 29.40 -7.33
CA VAL A 464 20.75 30.26 -6.64
C VAL A 464 20.99 30.20 -5.14
N LYS A 465 20.99 31.36 -4.47
CA LYS A 465 21.01 31.41 -3.00
C LYS A 465 19.69 30.87 -2.45
N ASN A 466 19.78 29.98 -1.47
CA ASN A 466 18.65 29.24 -0.96
C ASN A 466 18.08 29.86 0.31
N GLN A 467 17.41 31.00 0.17
CA GLN A 467 16.81 31.73 1.29
C GLN A 467 15.35 31.38 1.53
N PHE A 468 14.69 30.82 0.51
CA PHE A 468 13.25 30.51 0.51
C PHE A 468 12.91 29.11 1.07
N SER A 469 13.90 28.24 1.30
CA SER A 469 13.68 26.85 1.75
C SER A 469 13.51 26.70 3.27
N GLY A 470 13.66 27.79 4.03
CA GLY A 470 13.53 27.77 5.49
C GLY A 470 12.10 27.41 5.95
N MET A 471 11.94 27.13 7.24
CA MET A 471 10.63 26.80 7.83
C MET A 471 9.55 27.86 7.51
N LEU A 472 8.28 27.46 7.44
CA LEU A 472 7.12 28.36 7.36
C LEU A 472 6.48 28.47 8.76
N PRO A 473 6.70 29.56 9.51
CA PRO A 473 6.14 29.71 10.84
C PRO A 473 4.61 29.64 10.85
N CYS A 474 4.02 29.06 11.90
CA CYS A 474 2.56 29.02 12.05
C CYS A 474 1.96 30.42 12.25
N ILE A 475 2.66 31.29 12.98
CA ILE A 475 2.27 32.69 13.19
C ILE A 475 2.60 33.48 11.93
N ASN A 476 1.67 34.31 11.43
CA ASN A 476 1.84 35.11 10.21
C ASN A 476 2.18 34.32 8.94
N ARG A 477 1.82 33.02 8.89
CA ARG A 477 2.12 32.12 7.77
C ARG A 477 1.76 32.72 6.40
N LYS A 478 0.59 33.34 6.27
CA LYS A 478 0.15 33.96 5.01
C LYS A 478 1.08 35.07 4.51
N THR A 479 1.65 35.84 5.43
CA THR A 479 2.61 36.90 5.11
C THR A 479 3.90 36.28 4.59
N HIS A 480 4.45 35.30 5.32
CA HIS A 480 5.64 34.57 4.89
C HIS A 480 5.45 33.80 3.58
N GLU A 481 4.28 33.21 3.35
CA GLU A 481 3.94 32.56 2.08
C GLU A 481 3.93 33.57 0.92
N LYS A 482 3.38 34.78 1.12
CA LYS A 482 3.41 35.84 0.10
C LYS A 482 4.82 36.36 -0.18
N GLU A 483 5.59 36.65 0.86
CA GLU A 483 6.99 37.08 0.75
C GLU A 483 7.81 36.06 -0.05
N ARG A 484 7.67 34.79 0.30
CA ARG A 484 8.37 33.69 -0.35
C ARG A 484 7.91 33.43 -1.79
N GLU A 485 6.61 33.58 -2.06
CA GLU A 485 6.10 33.50 -3.43
C GLU A 485 6.71 34.59 -4.32
N GLU A 486 6.90 35.80 -3.77
CA GLU A 486 7.54 36.91 -4.49
C GLU A 486 9.04 36.68 -4.69
N GLU A 487 9.75 36.13 -3.69
CA GLU A 487 11.14 35.68 -3.84
C GLU A 487 11.28 34.63 -4.95
N LEU A 488 10.43 33.60 -4.94
CA LEU A 488 10.43 32.57 -5.99
C LEU A 488 10.13 33.19 -7.36
N ARG A 489 9.17 34.12 -7.45
CA ARG A 489 8.85 34.80 -8.71
C ARG A 489 10.03 35.59 -9.27
N LYS A 490 10.80 36.28 -8.41
CA LYS A 490 12.01 37.02 -8.83
C LYS A 490 13.10 36.12 -9.40
N ILE A 491 13.21 34.89 -8.88
CA ILE A 491 14.26 33.95 -9.29
C ILE A 491 13.83 33.14 -10.52
N PHE A 492 12.57 32.68 -10.54
CA PHE A 492 12.09 31.66 -11.46
C PHE A 492 10.99 32.13 -12.42
N GLY A 493 10.41 33.31 -12.20
CA GLY A 493 9.22 33.80 -12.89
C GLY A 493 9.43 34.29 -14.32
N ASP A 494 10.67 34.32 -14.82
CA ASP A 494 10.97 34.76 -16.19
C ASP A 494 10.28 33.89 -17.23
N ASP A 495 9.31 34.44 -17.96
CA ASP A 495 8.50 33.69 -18.93
C ASP A 495 9.23 33.56 -20.28
N LYS A 496 10.31 32.78 -20.30
CA LYS A 496 11.03 32.46 -21.53
C LYS A 496 10.28 31.37 -22.27
N ARG A 497 9.58 31.76 -23.35
CA ARG A 497 8.94 30.80 -24.27
C ARG A 497 9.94 29.73 -24.71
N ASN A 498 9.46 28.49 -24.82
CA ASN A 498 10.24 27.33 -25.27
C ASN A 498 11.44 26.92 -24.39
N THR A 499 11.35 27.17 -23.08
CA THR A 499 12.38 26.79 -22.09
C THR A 499 11.85 25.78 -21.07
N LEU A 500 12.60 24.70 -20.83
CA LEU A 500 12.36 23.76 -19.72
C LEU A 500 13.15 24.23 -18.49
N LYS A 501 12.48 24.37 -17.35
CA LYS A 501 13.12 24.77 -16.08
C LYS A 501 13.06 23.63 -15.06
N LEU A 502 14.21 23.30 -14.49
CA LEU A 502 14.41 22.24 -13.52
C LEU A 502 15.13 22.82 -12.30
N ALA A 503 14.73 22.47 -11.08
CA ALA A 503 15.36 22.97 -9.87
C ALA A 503 15.69 21.86 -8.87
N ALA A 504 16.95 21.78 -8.47
CA ALA A 504 17.40 21.05 -7.29
C ALA A 504 17.45 22.01 -6.09
N ILE A 505 16.74 21.68 -5.02
CA ILE A 505 16.59 22.55 -3.86
C ILE A 505 17.11 21.83 -2.62
N ASP A 506 18.16 22.39 -2.03
CA ASP A 506 18.69 21.94 -0.74
C ASP A 506 17.69 22.27 0.38
N MET A 507 17.30 21.30 1.19
CA MET A 507 16.39 21.52 2.31
C MET A 507 16.48 20.41 3.37
N LEU A 508 16.18 20.76 4.61
CA LEU A 508 16.08 19.80 5.71
C LEU A 508 15.01 18.72 5.42
N ASP A 509 15.32 17.45 5.70
CA ASP A 509 14.33 16.38 5.63
C ASP A 509 13.47 16.30 6.91
N PHE A 510 12.35 17.04 6.91
CA PHE A 510 11.36 17.04 8.00
C PHE A 510 10.66 15.69 8.23
N ARG A 511 10.92 14.67 7.39
CA ARG A 511 10.41 13.31 7.62
C ARG A 511 11.19 12.58 8.70
N LEU A 512 12.44 12.98 8.96
CA LEU A 512 13.28 12.40 10.00
C LEU A 512 12.62 12.52 11.38
N LYS A 513 12.76 11.49 12.21
CA LYS A 513 12.11 11.40 13.52
C LYS A 513 12.46 12.59 14.43
N LYS A 514 13.70 13.07 14.39
CA LYS A 514 14.15 14.28 15.11
C LYS A 514 13.34 15.55 14.78
N TYR A 515 12.69 15.59 13.62
CA TYR A 515 11.87 16.73 13.17
C TYR A 515 10.38 16.40 13.11
N SER A 516 9.93 15.29 13.69
CA SER A 516 8.52 14.85 13.58
C SER A 516 7.51 15.88 14.11
N ASN A 517 7.92 16.68 15.10
CA ASN A 517 7.10 17.71 15.72
C ASN A 517 7.08 19.03 14.92
N LEU A 518 7.86 19.12 13.84
CA LEU A 518 8.01 20.30 12.98
C LEU A 518 7.41 20.09 11.58
N LYS A 519 6.60 19.05 11.38
CA LYS A 519 6.03 18.73 10.07
C LYS A 519 5.07 19.80 9.54
N ASP A 520 4.39 20.51 10.43
CA ASP A 520 3.38 21.51 10.04
C ASP A 520 4.01 22.79 9.47
N ILE A 521 5.30 22.99 9.72
CA ILE A 521 6.10 24.12 9.21
C ILE A 521 7.02 23.73 8.04
N ASP A 522 6.89 22.49 7.53
CA ASP A 522 7.62 21.99 6.36
C ASP A 522 7.19 22.77 5.08
N PRO A 523 8.10 23.50 4.43
CA PRO A 523 7.78 24.31 3.25
C PRO A 523 7.76 23.50 1.94
N LYS A 524 8.12 22.21 1.95
CA LYS A 524 8.34 21.38 0.75
C LYS A 524 7.17 21.44 -0.23
N TYR A 525 5.96 21.20 0.25
CA TYR A 525 4.77 21.18 -0.60
C TYR A 525 4.42 22.58 -1.14
N PHE A 526 4.59 23.62 -0.31
CA PHE A 526 4.39 25.01 -0.74
C PHE A 526 5.35 25.38 -1.87
N ILE A 527 6.65 25.14 -1.70
CA ILE A 527 7.69 25.46 -2.68
C ILE A 527 7.46 24.68 -3.98
N ARG A 528 7.22 23.36 -3.90
CA ARG A 528 6.93 22.53 -5.08
C ARG A 528 5.72 23.04 -5.85
N ASN A 529 4.64 23.39 -5.15
CA ASN A 529 3.42 23.90 -5.76
C ASN A 529 3.65 25.23 -6.50
N LYS A 530 4.30 26.19 -5.84
CA LYS A 530 4.57 27.51 -6.43
C LYS A 530 5.50 27.44 -7.64
N LEU A 531 6.56 26.64 -7.54
CA LEU A 531 7.48 26.42 -8.64
C LEU A 531 6.83 25.68 -9.81
N ALA A 532 5.98 24.69 -9.54
CA ALA A 532 5.21 24.03 -10.60
C ALA A 532 4.32 25.04 -11.36
N LYS A 533 3.70 26.00 -10.68
CA LYS A 533 2.92 27.09 -11.34
C LYS A 533 3.77 28.05 -12.16
N MET A 534 5.06 28.15 -11.87
CA MET A 534 6.04 28.91 -12.66
C MET A 534 6.71 28.07 -13.75
N GLY A 535 6.25 26.83 -13.96
CA GLY A 535 6.79 25.90 -14.93
C GLY A 535 8.13 25.28 -14.57
N VAL A 536 8.46 25.25 -13.28
CA VAL A 536 9.70 24.67 -12.76
C VAL A 536 9.41 23.33 -12.09
N MET A 537 10.01 22.26 -12.60
CA MET A 537 9.95 20.95 -11.94
C MET A 537 11.05 20.84 -10.88
N THR A 538 10.73 20.24 -9.74
CA THR A 538 11.58 20.30 -8.54
C THR A 538 11.95 18.95 -7.97
N GLN A 539 13.20 18.85 -7.54
CA GLN A 539 13.72 17.75 -6.73
C GLN A 539 14.46 18.32 -5.52
N PHE A 540 14.43 17.60 -4.39
CA PHE A 540 14.95 18.08 -3.10
C PHE A 540 16.13 17.24 -2.62
N ILE A 541 17.15 17.90 -2.08
CA ILE A 541 18.36 17.28 -1.53
C ILE A 541 18.45 17.65 -0.05
N ASP A 542 18.79 16.71 0.82
CA ASP A 542 19.10 17.01 2.22
C ASP A 542 20.62 17.23 2.38
N GLY A 543 21.05 18.49 2.31
CA GLY A 543 22.44 18.88 2.52
C GLY A 543 22.90 18.85 3.97
N SER A 544 22.00 18.65 4.94
CA SER A 544 22.33 18.78 6.37
C SER A 544 23.34 17.75 6.88
N VAL A 545 23.48 16.62 6.18
CA VAL A 545 24.45 15.56 6.49
C VAL A 545 25.90 15.94 6.17
N VAL A 546 26.10 16.99 5.37
CA VAL A 546 27.43 17.45 4.91
C VAL A 546 27.65 18.94 5.16
N ASP A 547 26.79 19.55 5.98
CA ASP A 547 26.91 20.97 6.30
C ASP A 547 28.18 21.24 7.12
N GLY A 548 28.91 22.28 6.75
CA GLY A 548 30.21 22.62 7.35
C GLY A 548 31.37 21.66 7.06
N MET A 549 31.19 20.63 6.23
CA MET A 549 32.27 19.71 5.83
C MET A 549 33.12 20.26 4.68
N GLU A 550 34.41 19.98 4.69
CA GLU A 550 35.32 20.26 3.58
C GLU A 550 35.02 19.39 2.35
N LYS A 551 35.35 19.88 1.15
CA LYS A 551 35.01 19.23 -0.14
C LYS A 551 35.46 17.78 -0.17
N GLU A 552 36.68 17.49 0.23
CA GLU A 552 37.25 16.13 0.24
C GLU A 552 36.46 15.17 1.13
N THR A 553 35.94 15.66 2.25
CA THR A 553 35.13 14.86 3.19
C THR A 553 33.75 14.57 2.61
N VAL A 554 33.13 15.56 1.96
CA VAL A 554 31.83 15.39 1.26
C VAL A 554 31.95 14.32 0.17
N TYR A 555 33.04 14.32 -0.60
CA TYR A 555 33.28 13.37 -1.69
C TYR A 555 33.69 11.96 -1.20
N ARG A 556 33.93 11.79 0.10
CA ARG A 556 34.08 10.47 0.75
C ARG A 556 32.78 9.98 1.39
N ASN A 557 31.77 10.83 1.55
CA ASN A 557 30.49 10.47 2.17
C ASN A 557 29.59 9.70 1.18
N LYS A 558 29.68 8.37 1.19
CA LYS A 558 28.93 7.48 0.30
C LYS A 558 27.40 7.66 0.38
N ASP A 559 26.85 7.94 1.56
CA ASP A 559 25.40 8.13 1.74
C ASP A 559 24.93 9.43 1.07
N PHE A 560 25.61 10.54 1.32
CA PHE A 560 25.31 11.82 0.66
C PHE A 560 25.44 11.70 -0.86
N LEU A 561 26.54 11.13 -1.36
CA LEU A 561 26.77 11.01 -2.80
C LEU A 561 25.71 10.11 -3.48
N SER A 562 25.28 9.04 -2.83
CA SER A 562 24.17 8.20 -3.32
C SER A 562 22.87 8.99 -3.41
N ARG A 563 22.51 9.75 -2.36
CA ARG A 563 21.32 10.62 -2.37
C ARG A 563 21.40 11.71 -3.45
N LEU A 564 22.58 12.30 -3.65
CA LEU A 564 22.83 13.30 -4.68
C LEU A 564 22.61 12.69 -6.08
N LYS A 565 23.25 11.57 -6.39
CA LYS A 565 23.07 10.85 -7.66
C LYS A 565 21.60 10.61 -7.96
N ASN A 566 20.87 10.05 -6.99
CA ASN A 566 19.44 9.76 -7.12
C ASN A 566 18.62 11.02 -7.40
N THR A 567 18.99 12.14 -6.78
CA THR A 567 18.32 13.42 -6.98
C THR A 567 18.57 13.96 -8.38
N VAL A 568 19.82 13.91 -8.87
CA VAL A 568 20.14 14.39 -10.22
C VAL A 568 19.45 13.51 -11.27
N GLU A 569 19.47 12.19 -11.11
CA GLU A 569 18.78 11.24 -11.99
C GLU A 569 17.26 11.47 -12.01
N ASP A 570 16.62 11.60 -10.84
CA ASP A 570 15.18 11.86 -10.73
C ASP A 570 14.78 13.20 -11.39
N LEU A 571 15.61 14.23 -11.27
CA LEU A 571 15.35 15.56 -11.83
C LEU A 571 15.52 15.57 -13.36
N VAL A 572 16.61 14.97 -13.85
CA VAL A 572 16.89 14.79 -15.28
C VAL A 572 15.75 14.00 -15.93
N PHE A 573 15.35 12.88 -15.32
CA PHE A 573 14.22 12.08 -15.79
C PHE A 573 12.88 12.83 -15.74
N ALA A 574 12.61 13.61 -14.68
CA ALA A 574 11.43 14.47 -14.62
C ALA A 574 11.38 15.45 -15.79
N GLY A 575 12.55 15.96 -16.18
CA GLY A 575 12.77 16.80 -17.35
C GLY A 575 12.38 16.17 -18.68
N GLY A 576 12.17 14.85 -18.74
CA GLY A 576 11.94 14.10 -19.97
C GLY A 576 13.23 13.63 -20.65
N PHE A 577 14.36 13.66 -19.95
CA PHE A 577 15.57 13.00 -20.41
C PHE A 577 15.46 11.48 -20.23
N TYR A 578 16.15 10.74 -21.09
CA TYR A 578 16.08 9.28 -21.11
C TYR A 578 17.44 8.64 -21.42
N SER A 579 17.55 7.34 -21.12
CA SER A 579 18.74 6.54 -21.44
C SER A 579 18.86 6.30 -22.96
N PRO A 580 20.03 6.51 -23.58
CA PRO A 580 20.27 6.15 -24.99
C PRO A 580 19.86 4.71 -25.33
N LEU A 581 20.00 3.80 -24.36
CA LEU A 581 19.60 2.40 -24.49
C LEU A 581 18.12 2.22 -24.87
N MET A 582 17.26 3.20 -24.57
CA MET A 582 15.83 3.16 -24.92
C MET A 582 15.60 3.28 -26.44
N TYR A 583 16.56 3.81 -27.22
CA TYR A 583 16.37 4.12 -28.66
C TYR A 583 17.45 3.52 -29.58
N GLU A 584 18.61 3.12 -29.04
CA GLU A 584 19.68 2.51 -29.84
C GLU A 584 19.47 1.01 -30.08
N ASP A 585 18.75 0.32 -29.19
CA ASP A 585 18.47 -1.09 -29.30
C ASP A 585 17.13 -1.31 -30.04
N LYS A 586 17.18 -1.96 -31.22
CA LYS A 586 15.99 -2.32 -32.02
C LYS A 586 14.97 -3.16 -31.24
N LYS A 587 15.35 -3.65 -30.06
CA LYS A 587 14.48 -4.33 -29.12
C LYS A 587 13.36 -3.44 -28.55
N TYR A 588 13.51 -2.12 -28.44
CA TYR A 588 12.49 -1.24 -27.85
C TYR A 588 11.76 -0.46 -28.95
N PHE A 589 10.48 -0.79 -29.18
CA PHE A 589 9.64 -0.22 -30.25
C PHE A 589 9.58 1.30 -30.24
N ILE A 590 10.39 1.94 -31.09
CA ILE A 590 10.33 3.37 -31.32
C ILE A 590 10.68 3.65 -32.79
N HIS A 591 9.98 2.97 -33.71
CA HIS A 591 9.75 3.54 -35.04
C HIS A 591 8.74 4.69 -34.91
N GLU A 592 8.77 5.67 -35.82
CA GLU A 592 7.86 6.85 -35.82
C GLU A 592 6.36 6.49 -35.73
N MET A 593 5.98 5.26 -36.09
CA MET A 593 4.59 4.80 -36.14
C MET A 593 4.18 3.93 -34.94
N ASP A 594 5.03 3.77 -33.94
CA ASP A 594 4.78 2.95 -32.75
C ASP A 594 4.52 3.82 -31.51
N CYS A 595 3.71 3.34 -30.56
CA CYS A 595 3.59 4.00 -29.26
C CYS A 595 3.35 3.04 -28.10
N ILE A 596 3.74 3.49 -26.90
CA ILE A 596 3.52 2.79 -25.63
C ILE A 596 2.58 3.62 -24.77
N VAL A 597 1.57 2.97 -24.19
CA VAL A 597 0.53 3.60 -23.39
C VAL A 597 0.49 2.97 -22.00
N GLY A 598 0.29 3.77 -20.95
CA GLY A 598 0.02 3.26 -19.61
C GLY A 598 -1.31 3.78 -19.08
N PHE A 599 -2.17 2.91 -18.56
CA PHE A 599 -3.43 3.29 -17.92
C PHE A 599 -3.44 2.84 -16.47
N GLY A 600 -3.82 3.74 -15.56
CA GLY A 600 -3.90 3.41 -14.15
C GLY A 600 -4.54 4.47 -13.26
N ARG A 601 -4.73 4.11 -12.00
CA ARG A 601 -5.15 5.02 -10.94
C ARG A 601 -3.96 5.80 -10.40
N ILE A 602 -4.11 7.11 -10.29
CA ILE A 602 -3.14 8.00 -9.66
C ILE A 602 -3.54 8.17 -8.19
N SER A 603 -2.56 8.03 -7.29
CA SER A 603 -2.80 8.12 -5.85
C SER A 603 -2.90 9.58 -5.40
N ASP A 604 -3.68 9.84 -4.36
CA ASP A 604 -3.64 11.10 -3.61
C ASP A 604 -3.57 10.81 -2.09
N LEU A 605 -3.42 11.84 -1.26
CA LEU A 605 -3.41 11.70 0.20
C LEU A 605 -4.77 11.29 0.80
N ASN A 606 -5.87 11.52 0.08
CA ASN A 606 -7.24 11.42 0.61
C ASN A 606 -8.02 10.23 0.03
N ASN A 607 -7.30 9.23 -0.51
CA ASN A 607 -7.87 8.05 -1.16
C ASN A 607 -8.82 8.39 -2.34
N GLY A 608 -8.59 9.54 -2.97
CA GLY A 608 -9.23 9.97 -4.19
C GLY A 608 -8.95 9.08 -5.38
N LYS A 609 -9.79 9.27 -6.39
CA LYS A 609 -9.98 8.37 -7.51
C LYS A 609 -9.69 9.14 -8.77
N ILE A 610 -8.41 9.41 -9.01
CA ILE A 610 -7.93 10.06 -10.23
C ILE A 610 -7.44 8.95 -11.18
N PHE A 611 -7.81 9.03 -12.45
CA PHE A 611 -7.39 8.08 -13.48
C PHE A 611 -6.70 8.82 -14.61
N GLY A 612 -5.64 8.23 -15.14
CA GLY A 612 -4.86 8.84 -16.21
C GLY A 612 -4.32 7.81 -17.19
N MET A 613 -3.97 8.32 -18.37
CA MET A 613 -3.17 7.63 -19.36
C MET A 613 -1.86 8.35 -19.57
N THR A 614 -0.80 7.59 -19.81
CA THR A 614 0.48 8.07 -20.32
C THR A 614 0.65 7.61 -21.76
N LEU A 615 1.36 8.40 -22.56
CA LEU A 615 1.74 8.07 -23.92
C LEU A 615 3.23 8.34 -24.09
N ILE A 616 3.96 7.37 -24.63
CA ILE A 616 5.36 7.49 -25.00
C ILE A 616 5.45 7.25 -26.50
N LYS A 617 5.96 8.25 -27.22
CA LYS A 617 6.22 8.20 -28.66
C LYS A 617 7.40 9.11 -29.00
N ASP A 618 8.28 8.66 -29.90
CA ASP A 618 9.40 9.45 -30.43
C ASP A 618 10.33 10.10 -29.38
N GLY A 619 10.52 9.52 -28.20
CA GLY A 619 11.31 10.19 -27.14
C GLY A 619 10.50 11.05 -26.18
N ALA A 620 9.26 11.38 -26.54
CA ALA A 620 8.41 12.29 -25.80
C ALA A 620 7.39 11.55 -24.93
N MET A 621 7.12 12.12 -23.76
CA MET A 621 6.23 11.56 -22.75
C MET A 621 5.06 12.51 -22.50
N PHE A 622 3.85 11.98 -22.57
CA PHE A 622 2.61 12.73 -22.42
C PHE A 622 1.69 12.09 -21.39
N ILE A 623 0.78 12.88 -20.84
CA ILE A 623 -0.24 12.49 -19.87
C ILE A 623 -1.60 13.07 -20.30
N ARG A 624 -2.65 12.28 -20.10
CA ARG A 624 -4.06 12.69 -20.24
C ARG A 624 -4.84 12.18 -19.03
N LEU A 625 -5.68 13.02 -18.43
CA LEU A 625 -6.50 12.66 -17.27
C LEU A 625 -7.95 12.40 -17.69
N TYR A 626 -8.60 11.45 -17.02
CA TYR A 626 -10.04 11.21 -17.22
C TYR A 626 -10.84 12.44 -16.77
N ASN A 627 -11.82 12.85 -17.58
CA ASN A 627 -12.64 14.05 -17.37
C ASN A 627 -11.89 15.39 -17.48
N ASP A 628 -10.68 15.42 -18.02
CA ASP A 628 -9.96 16.64 -18.44
C ASP A 628 -10.25 16.96 -19.93
N GLU A 629 -9.46 17.84 -20.56
CA GLU A 629 -9.40 18.09 -22.00
C GLU A 629 -9.06 16.83 -22.80
N GLU A 630 -9.45 16.81 -24.07
CA GLU A 630 -9.22 15.65 -24.95
C GLU A 630 -7.81 15.53 -25.53
N ARG A 631 -6.96 16.54 -25.35
CA ARG A 631 -5.58 16.52 -25.87
C ARG A 631 -4.58 15.88 -24.90
N TRP A 632 -3.44 15.51 -25.44
CA TRP A 632 -2.27 15.05 -24.68
C TRP A 632 -1.43 16.23 -24.20
N PHE A 633 -0.97 16.19 -22.95
CA PHE A 633 -0.08 17.21 -22.38
C PHE A 633 1.28 16.61 -22.09
N SER A 634 2.35 17.37 -22.31
CA SER A 634 3.66 16.98 -21.77
C SER A 634 3.63 16.94 -20.23
N ILE A 635 4.56 16.20 -19.61
CA ILE A 635 4.65 16.12 -18.15
C ILE A 635 4.78 17.51 -17.50
N PRO A 636 5.66 18.43 -17.96
CA PRO A 636 5.77 19.77 -17.38
C PRO A 636 4.47 20.58 -17.50
N GLU A 637 3.80 20.53 -18.66
CA GLU A 637 2.53 21.24 -18.88
C GLU A 637 1.42 20.71 -17.96
N MET A 638 1.32 19.39 -17.78
CA MET A 638 0.34 18.81 -16.87
C MET A 638 0.62 19.26 -15.43
N CYS A 639 1.87 19.22 -14.97
CA CYS A 639 2.26 19.69 -13.63
C CYS A 639 1.92 21.17 -13.40
N GLN A 640 2.09 22.03 -14.40
CA GLN A 640 1.68 23.45 -14.34
C GLN A 640 0.16 23.60 -14.22
N ARG A 641 -0.61 22.81 -14.99
CA ARG A 641 -2.07 22.85 -15.03
C ARG A 641 -2.74 22.31 -13.76
N LEU A 642 -2.06 21.46 -12.99
CA LEU A 642 -2.60 20.93 -11.73
C LEU A 642 -2.92 22.07 -10.75
N ASP A 643 -4.19 22.44 -10.66
CA ASP A 643 -4.75 23.32 -9.63
C ASP A 643 -6.00 22.68 -9.01
N ARG A 644 -6.62 23.42 -8.09
CA ARG A 644 -7.84 23.00 -7.40
C ARG A 644 -9.01 22.75 -8.33
N GLU A 645 -9.17 23.55 -9.37
CA GLU A 645 -10.34 23.45 -10.25
C GLU A 645 -10.22 22.21 -11.14
N LEU A 646 -9.03 21.94 -11.69
CA LEU A 646 -8.76 20.71 -12.39
C LEU A 646 -8.90 19.50 -11.46
N LEU A 647 -8.32 19.54 -10.26
CA LEU A 647 -8.39 18.42 -9.30
C LEU A 647 -9.82 18.12 -8.86
N LYS A 648 -10.66 19.12 -8.63
CA LYS A 648 -12.10 18.91 -8.36
C LYS A 648 -12.80 18.21 -9.52
N LYS A 649 -12.44 18.55 -10.76
CA LYS A 649 -13.03 17.97 -11.98
C LYS A 649 -12.65 16.50 -12.18
N VAL A 650 -11.40 16.13 -11.89
CA VAL A 650 -10.84 14.80 -12.20
C VAL A 650 -10.80 13.84 -11.00
N ASN A 651 -11.05 14.32 -9.78
CA ASN A 651 -11.00 13.51 -8.57
C ASN A 651 -12.40 13.09 -8.08
N PHE A 652 -12.71 11.81 -8.21
CA PHE A 652 -14.02 11.26 -7.87
C PHE A 652 -14.09 10.71 -6.45
N ILE A 653 -13.73 11.54 -5.45
CA ILE A 653 -13.84 11.18 -4.02
C ILE A 653 -15.30 10.88 -3.68
N GLY A 654 -15.54 9.80 -2.93
CA GLY A 654 -16.89 9.40 -2.49
C GLY A 654 -17.78 8.74 -3.56
N CYS A 655 -17.44 8.84 -4.85
CA CYS A 655 -18.21 8.18 -5.92
C CYS A 655 -18.08 6.65 -5.84
N LYS A 656 -19.19 5.92 -5.97
CA LYS A 656 -19.17 4.44 -6.03
C LYS A 656 -18.43 3.97 -7.28
N ALA A 657 -17.65 2.89 -7.15
CA ALA A 657 -16.86 2.34 -8.26
C ALA A 657 -17.73 1.96 -9.47
N SER A 658 -18.92 1.40 -9.22
CA SER A 658 -19.88 1.01 -10.25
C SER A 658 -20.37 2.18 -11.11
N VAL A 659 -20.45 3.38 -10.54
CA VAL A 659 -20.93 4.58 -11.24
C VAL A 659 -19.88 5.11 -12.21
N LEU A 660 -18.60 5.01 -11.85
CA LEU A 660 -17.48 5.49 -12.69
C LEU A 660 -17.10 4.50 -13.79
N ALA A 661 -17.50 3.24 -13.64
CA ALA A 661 -16.95 2.15 -14.44
C ALA A 661 -17.21 2.32 -15.94
N ASP A 662 -18.44 2.67 -16.32
CA ASP A 662 -18.84 2.75 -17.72
C ASP A 662 -18.19 3.96 -18.42
N GLY A 663 -18.15 5.12 -17.75
CA GLY A 663 -17.50 6.32 -18.31
C GLY A 663 -15.99 6.16 -18.50
N ILE A 664 -15.30 5.54 -17.53
CA ILE A 664 -13.87 5.23 -17.63
C ILE A 664 -13.61 4.22 -18.75
N LYS A 665 -14.46 3.19 -18.87
CA LYS A 665 -14.36 2.20 -19.95
C LYS A 665 -14.53 2.85 -21.32
N GLN A 666 -15.56 3.69 -21.50
CA GLN A 666 -15.79 4.40 -22.77
C GLN A 666 -14.63 5.32 -23.14
N TRP A 667 -14.10 6.08 -22.17
CA TRP A 667 -12.93 6.93 -22.39
C TRP A 667 -11.68 6.12 -22.74
N PHE A 668 -11.47 4.99 -22.06
CA PHE A 668 -10.38 4.07 -22.37
C PHE A 668 -10.46 3.56 -23.80
N LEU A 669 -11.61 2.98 -24.19
CA LEU A 669 -11.80 2.42 -25.52
C LEU A 669 -11.65 3.49 -26.61
N ARG A 670 -12.26 4.67 -26.42
CA ARG A 670 -12.13 5.79 -27.36
C ARG A 670 -10.67 6.19 -27.56
N THR A 671 -9.92 6.36 -26.49
CA THR A 671 -8.50 6.79 -26.56
C THR A 671 -7.62 5.73 -27.22
N ILE A 672 -7.85 4.44 -26.95
CA ILE A 672 -7.10 3.36 -27.60
C ILE A 672 -7.44 3.24 -29.09
N ASN A 673 -8.71 3.43 -29.45
CA ASN A 673 -9.15 3.45 -30.85
C ASN A 673 -8.56 4.64 -31.62
N GLU A 674 -8.51 5.83 -31.00
CA GLU A 674 -7.82 7.00 -31.57
C GLU A 674 -6.36 6.68 -31.90
N LEU A 675 -5.63 6.01 -30.99
CA LEU A 675 -4.21 5.69 -31.18
C LEU A 675 -3.99 4.59 -32.22
N THR A 676 -4.81 3.55 -32.25
CA THR A 676 -4.67 2.42 -33.20
C THR A 676 -5.00 2.79 -34.64
N CYS A 677 -5.78 3.85 -34.87
CA CYS A 677 -6.00 4.45 -36.19
C CYS A 677 -4.77 5.22 -36.72
N ILE A 678 -3.93 5.74 -35.83
CA ILE A 678 -2.77 6.58 -36.18
C ILE A 678 -1.50 5.75 -36.24
N HIS A 679 -1.34 4.84 -35.28
CA HIS A 679 -0.12 4.08 -35.06
C HIS A 679 -0.26 2.64 -35.57
N LYS A 680 0.79 2.13 -36.20
CA LYS A 680 0.87 0.73 -36.65
C LYS A 680 1.02 -0.23 -35.48
N LYS A 681 1.49 0.27 -34.35
CA LYS A 681 1.68 -0.53 -33.14
C LYS A 681 1.38 0.27 -31.88
N VAL A 682 0.44 -0.24 -31.08
CA VAL A 682 0.04 0.35 -29.79
C VAL A 682 0.19 -0.71 -28.71
N VAL A 683 1.13 -0.51 -27.78
CA VAL A 683 1.32 -1.40 -26.62
C VAL A 683 0.76 -0.72 -25.37
N CYS A 684 -0.37 -1.19 -24.86
CA CYS A 684 -1.05 -0.58 -23.72
C CYS A 684 -0.89 -1.42 -22.45
N PHE A 685 -0.26 -0.83 -21.44
CA PHE A 685 -0.13 -1.37 -20.10
C PHE A 685 -1.30 -0.94 -19.22
N ILE A 686 -1.98 -1.89 -18.60
CA ILE A 686 -3.14 -1.64 -17.74
C ILE A 686 -2.81 -2.07 -16.31
N ASP A 687 -2.81 -1.11 -15.37
CA ASP A 687 -2.63 -1.41 -13.95
C ASP A 687 -3.87 -2.14 -13.40
N CYS A 688 -3.66 -3.38 -12.93
CA CYS A 688 -4.67 -4.22 -12.28
C CYS A 688 -5.35 -3.54 -11.08
N ALA A 689 -4.70 -2.58 -10.42
CA ALA A 689 -5.31 -1.78 -9.35
C ALA A 689 -6.58 -1.03 -9.81
N SER A 690 -6.78 -0.87 -11.12
CA SER A 690 -7.94 -0.18 -11.72
C SER A 690 -9.13 -1.11 -12.03
N ARG A 691 -9.05 -2.42 -11.76
CA ARG A 691 -10.07 -3.44 -12.13
C ARG A 691 -11.49 -3.23 -11.59
N ASN A 692 -11.63 -2.42 -10.53
CA ASN A 692 -12.94 -2.07 -9.99
C ASN A 692 -13.65 -0.99 -10.81
N GLN A 693 -12.91 -0.19 -11.58
CA GLN A 693 -13.44 0.84 -12.47
C GLN A 693 -13.35 0.42 -13.92
N LEU A 694 -12.21 -0.14 -14.34
CA LEU A 694 -12.05 -0.72 -15.67
C LEU A 694 -12.28 -2.23 -15.59
N LYS A 695 -13.53 -2.68 -15.79
CA LYS A 695 -13.92 -4.09 -15.66
C LYS A 695 -13.06 -5.03 -16.50
N LEU A 696 -12.68 -4.63 -17.73
CA LEU A 696 -11.82 -5.43 -18.61
C LEU A 696 -10.44 -5.74 -18.01
N ALA A 697 -9.99 -5.05 -16.94
CA ALA A 697 -8.74 -5.37 -16.24
C ALA A 697 -8.89 -6.52 -15.21
N LYS A 698 -10.10 -7.06 -15.02
CA LYS A 698 -10.33 -8.26 -14.19
C LYS A 698 -9.87 -9.52 -14.93
N ASN A 699 -9.47 -10.54 -14.18
CA ASN A 699 -8.89 -11.77 -14.71
C ASN A 699 -9.80 -12.46 -15.75
N ALA A 700 -11.10 -12.57 -15.48
CA ALA A 700 -12.04 -13.23 -16.39
C ALA A 700 -12.32 -12.41 -17.66
N ASP A 701 -12.46 -11.10 -17.51
CA ASP A 701 -12.80 -10.18 -18.60
C ASP A 701 -11.59 -9.91 -19.52
N PHE A 702 -10.40 -9.79 -18.93
CA PHE A 702 -9.16 -9.49 -19.67
C PHE A 702 -8.84 -10.59 -20.69
N LYS A 703 -9.06 -11.86 -20.33
CA LYS A 703 -8.80 -13.02 -21.22
C LYS A 703 -9.55 -12.95 -22.55
N LYS A 704 -10.73 -12.33 -22.58
CA LYS A 704 -11.61 -12.28 -23.75
C LYS A 704 -11.77 -10.86 -24.29
N CYS A 705 -11.01 -9.89 -23.77
CA CYS A 705 -11.29 -8.49 -24.05
C CYS A 705 -11.16 -8.12 -25.54
N MET A 706 -10.25 -8.74 -26.29
CA MET A 706 -10.14 -8.53 -27.74
C MET A 706 -11.33 -9.08 -28.54
N GLU A 707 -12.12 -9.97 -27.96
CA GLU A 707 -13.34 -10.54 -28.57
C GLU A 707 -14.59 -9.79 -28.12
N THR A 708 -14.63 -9.37 -26.86
CA THR A 708 -15.83 -8.80 -26.24
C THR A 708 -15.91 -7.28 -26.32
N GLU A 709 -14.79 -6.60 -26.56
CA GLU A 709 -14.72 -5.14 -26.61
C GLU A 709 -14.52 -4.63 -28.04
N LEU A 710 -15.01 -3.42 -28.32
CA LEU A 710 -14.96 -2.81 -29.64
C LEU A 710 -13.63 -2.07 -29.87
N PHE A 711 -12.57 -2.81 -30.19
CA PHE A 711 -11.29 -2.25 -30.63
C PHE A 711 -11.24 -2.09 -32.15
N ILE A 712 -10.92 -0.88 -32.64
CA ILE A 712 -10.64 -0.60 -34.05
C ILE A 712 -9.18 -0.96 -34.33
N HIS A 713 -8.89 -1.52 -35.51
CA HIS A 713 -7.55 -1.96 -35.90
C HIS A 713 -6.86 -2.83 -34.83
N LYS A 714 -7.57 -3.85 -34.33
CA LYS A 714 -7.10 -4.75 -33.26
C LYS A 714 -5.76 -5.43 -33.59
N GLU A 715 -5.45 -5.57 -34.87
CA GLU A 715 -4.17 -6.05 -35.38
C GLU A 715 -2.97 -5.19 -34.92
N ASN A 716 -3.18 -3.88 -34.72
CA ASN A 716 -2.16 -2.93 -34.26
C ASN A 716 -2.04 -2.88 -32.72
N LEU A 717 -2.96 -3.52 -31.98
CA LEU A 717 -3.08 -3.38 -30.53
C LEU A 717 -2.48 -4.57 -29.79
N THR A 718 -1.72 -4.28 -28.73
CA THR A 718 -1.32 -5.24 -27.70
C THR A 718 -1.70 -4.70 -26.34
N LEU A 719 -2.44 -5.48 -25.56
CA LEU A 719 -2.81 -5.16 -24.19
C LEU A 719 -1.98 -5.99 -23.22
N ILE A 720 -1.42 -5.35 -22.20
CA ILE A 720 -0.62 -5.99 -21.15
C ILE A 720 -1.22 -5.61 -19.81
N ARG A 721 -1.88 -6.55 -19.14
CA ARG A 721 -2.36 -6.35 -17.77
C ARG A 721 -1.19 -6.54 -16.81
N PHE A 722 -0.85 -5.51 -16.05
CA PHE A 722 0.23 -5.54 -15.06
C PHE A 722 -0.33 -5.68 -13.65
N ASN A 723 0.08 -6.72 -12.92
CA ASN A 723 -0.42 -7.05 -11.60
C ASN A 723 0.73 -7.19 -10.60
N THR A 724 0.68 -6.44 -9.50
CA THR A 724 1.59 -6.58 -8.35
C THR A 724 0.82 -6.82 -7.06
N THR A 725 -0.42 -7.28 -7.17
CA THR A 725 -1.22 -7.63 -6.00
C THR A 725 -0.74 -8.95 -5.42
N ASP A 726 -1.27 -9.28 -4.26
CA ASP A 726 -1.03 -10.51 -3.54
C ASP A 726 -1.68 -11.76 -4.21
N GLU A 727 -2.24 -11.62 -5.42
CA GLU A 727 -2.63 -12.73 -6.32
C GLU A 727 -1.42 -13.34 -7.02
N VAL A 728 -0.33 -12.57 -7.16
CA VAL A 728 0.91 -12.97 -7.81
C VAL A 728 1.66 -13.96 -6.92
N PRO A 729 2.15 -15.09 -7.46
CA PRO A 729 2.91 -16.07 -6.69
C PRO A 729 4.22 -15.46 -6.17
N SER A 730 4.70 -15.99 -5.05
CA SER A 730 6.00 -15.63 -4.49
C SER A 730 7.14 -16.23 -5.33
N ALA A 731 8.25 -15.49 -5.46
CA ALA A 731 9.44 -15.95 -6.18
C ALA A 731 10.52 -16.52 -5.24
N HIS A 732 10.14 -17.22 -4.17
CA HIS A 732 11.11 -17.91 -3.32
C HIS A 732 11.18 -19.40 -3.62
N THR A 733 12.31 -20.02 -3.28
CA THR A 733 12.51 -21.47 -3.34
C THR A 733 12.40 -22.09 -1.95
N LEU A 734 11.80 -23.27 -1.89
CA LEU A 734 11.74 -24.11 -0.68
C LEU A 734 12.89 -25.13 -0.62
N ASP A 735 13.63 -25.29 -1.71
CA ASP A 735 14.80 -26.16 -1.78
C ASP A 735 15.96 -25.58 -0.95
N ASP A 736 16.36 -26.27 0.12
CA ASP A 736 17.48 -25.89 0.99
C ASP A 736 18.82 -25.78 0.26
N LYS A 737 18.94 -26.42 -0.91
CA LYS A 737 20.17 -26.39 -1.71
C LYS A 737 20.25 -25.16 -2.60
N LYS A 738 19.18 -24.36 -2.73
CA LYS A 738 19.13 -23.19 -3.62
C LYS A 738 18.96 -21.89 -2.84
N PRO A 739 19.47 -20.75 -3.35
CA PRO A 739 19.26 -19.46 -2.73
C PRO A 739 17.77 -19.16 -2.60
N TYR A 740 17.31 -18.79 -1.40
CA TYR A 740 15.89 -18.55 -1.10
C TYR A 740 15.21 -17.58 -2.09
N ASN A 741 15.91 -16.56 -2.58
CA ASN A 741 15.39 -15.66 -3.63
C ASN A 741 15.73 -16.19 -5.03
N ARG A 742 14.81 -16.02 -5.98
CA ARG A 742 15.04 -16.36 -7.38
C ARG A 742 15.96 -15.36 -8.09
N ILE A 743 16.56 -15.84 -9.17
CA ILE A 743 17.30 -14.97 -10.10
C ILE A 743 16.32 -13.96 -10.69
N SER A 744 16.77 -12.72 -10.84
CA SER A 744 15.94 -11.69 -11.48
C SER A 744 15.79 -11.97 -12.98
N GLY A 745 14.58 -11.83 -13.52
CA GLY A 745 14.30 -12.08 -14.92
C GLY A 745 12.82 -12.29 -15.23
N VAL A 746 12.56 -12.75 -16.45
CA VAL A 746 11.24 -13.06 -17.00
C VAL A 746 11.02 -14.58 -16.94
N TYR A 747 9.91 -14.98 -16.33
CA TYR A 747 9.49 -16.37 -16.18
C TYR A 747 8.15 -16.57 -16.86
N GLN A 748 7.99 -17.62 -17.66
CA GLN A 748 6.69 -17.95 -18.27
C GLN A 748 5.88 -18.84 -17.33
N SER A 749 4.55 -18.64 -17.29
CA SER A 749 3.65 -19.56 -16.59
C SER A 749 3.65 -20.94 -17.26
N GLU A 750 3.57 -22.00 -16.45
CA GLU A 750 3.40 -23.38 -16.95
C GLU A 750 2.01 -23.63 -17.53
N TYR A 751 1.01 -22.93 -17.02
CA TYR A 751 -0.39 -23.16 -17.34
C TYR A 751 -0.84 -22.37 -18.57
N ARG A 752 -0.23 -21.21 -18.84
CA ARG A 752 -0.64 -20.30 -19.91
C ARG A 752 0.55 -19.65 -20.61
N ARG A 753 0.60 -19.81 -21.95
CA ARG A 753 1.67 -19.26 -22.79
C ARG A 753 1.75 -17.73 -22.78
N ASN A 754 0.64 -17.05 -22.51
CA ASN A 754 0.52 -15.59 -22.56
C ASN A 754 0.65 -14.91 -21.18
N THR A 755 0.89 -15.69 -20.11
CA THR A 755 1.08 -15.19 -18.75
C THR A 755 2.55 -15.33 -18.33
N PHE A 756 3.13 -14.27 -17.79
CA PHE A 756 4.53 -14.22 -17.36
C PHE A 756 4.68 -13.59 -15.97
N TYR A 757 5.76 -13.92 -15.30
CA TYR A 757 6.15 -13.41 -14.00
C TYR A 757 7.51 -12.72 -14.08
N LEU A 758 7.55 -11.49 -13.60
CA LEU A 758 8.70 -10.60 -13.64
C LEU A 758 9.31 -10.52 -12.24
N VAL A 759 10.46 -11.16 -12.07
CA VAL A 759 11.17 -11.23 -10.78
C VAL A 759 12.15 -10.07 -10.70
N HIS A 760 11.89 -9.11 -9.81
CA HIS A 760 12.63 -7.85 -9.76
C HIS A 760 14.09 -8.02 -9.29
N LYS A 761 14.96 -7.10 -9.73
CA LYS A 761 16.29 -6.92 -9.13
C LYS A 761 16.15 -6.36 -7.72
N ARG A 762 16.82 -6.96 -6.74
CA ARG A 762 16.91 -6.41 -5.38
C ARG A 762 18.11 -5.47 -5.33
N SER A 763 17.91 -4.21 -4.93
CA SER A 763 19.01 -3.25 -4.69
C SER A 763 19.97 -3.72 -3.60
N ASP A 764 19.44 -4.50 -2.66
CA ASP A 764 20.17 -4.93 -1.48
C ASP A 764 20.40 -6.44 -1.60
N ILE A 765 21.61 -6.84 -1.98
CA ILE A 765 22.12 -8.22 -1.81
C ILE A 765 22.38 -8.51 -0.32
N LYS A 766 21.87 -7.70 0.61
CA LYS A 766 21.65 -8.12 1.99
C LYS A 766 20.46 -9.09 1.99
N ALA A 767 20.68 -10.28 1.44
CA ALA A 767 19.85 -11.44 1.76
C ALA A 767 19.65 -11.41 3.28
N PRO A 768 18.41 -11.40 3.81
CA PRO A 768 18.23 -11.71 5.22
C PRO A 768 19.04 -12.99 5.45
N LYS A 769 20.05 -12.95 6.33
CA LYS A 769 20.85 -14.14 6.64
C LYS A 769 19.86 -15.28 6.90
N ALA A 770 20.15 -16.47 6.39
CA ALA A 770 19.23 -17.61 6.46
C ALA A 770 18.73 -17.87 7.89
N SER A 771 19.43 -17.40 8.93
CA SER A 771 19.09 -17.52 10.35
C SER A 771 18.24 -16.37 10.94
N LEU A 772 17.92 -15.30 10.19
CA LEU A 772 17.28 -14.12 10.78
C LEU A 772 15.79 -14.39 11.10
N THR A 773 15.44 -14.34 12.38
CA THR A 773 14.08 -14.54 12.92
C THR A 773 13.48 -13.25 13.47
N LYS A 774 12.16 -13.23 13.72
CA LYS A 774 11.46 -12.14 14.40
C LYS A 774 11.76 -12.07 15.89
N LEU A 775 12.25 -13.14 16.49
CA LEU A 775 12.79 -13.09 17.86
C LEU A 775 13.99 -12.14 17.95
N MET A 776 14.78 -12.02 16.88
CA MET A 776 15.94 -11.11 16.83
C MET A 776 15.54 -9.67 16.51
N LEU A 777 14.58 -9.45 15.59
CA LEU A 777 14.18 -8.10 15.14
C LEU A 777 12.65 -7.96 15.04
N PRO A 778 11.93 -7.88 16.17
CA PRO A 778 10.47 -7.90 16.19
C PRO A 778 9.84 -6.72 15.44
N SER A 779 10.52 -5.57 15.39
CA SER A 779 10.03 -4.33 14.78
C SER A 779 10.48 -4.13 13.32
N LYS A 780 11.56 -4.80 12.88
CA LYS A 780 12.11 -4.60 11.53
C LYS A 780 11.32 -5.40 10.49
N PRO A 781 10.81 -4.78 9.41
CA PRO A 781 10.21 -5.54 8.32
C PRO A 781 11.28 -6.33 7.55
N LEU A 782 10.97 -7.58 7.20
CA LEU A 782 11.86 -8.47 6.44
C LEU A 782 11.26 -8.71 5.06
N TYR A 783 11.63 -7.92 4.05
CA TYR A 783 11.01 -7.95 2.73
C TYR A 783 11.49 -9.10 1.82
N LEU A 784 10.64 -9.52 0.87
CA LEU A 784 11.03 -10.39 -0.26
C LEU A 784 11.35 -9.60 -1.51
N GLN A 785 12.03 -10.30 -2.43
CA GLN A 785 12.04 -9.93 -3.83
C GLN A 785 10.60 -9.78 -4.35
N THR A 786 10.36 -8.68 -5.04
CA THR A 786 9.03 -8.40 -5.61
C THR A 786 8.85 -9.18 -6.90
N VAL A 787 7.64 -9.70 -7.11
CA VAL A 787 7.21 -10.31 -8.38
C VAL A 787 6.06 -9.49 -8.95
N ALA A 788 6.05 -9.27 -10.25
CA ALA A 788 4.88 -8.82 -10.98
C ALA A 788 4.38 -9.92 -11.91
N GLU A 789 3.07 -10.07 -12.05
CA GLU A 789 2.43 -10.90 -13.07
C GLU A 789 2.02 -10.00 -14.23
N ILE A 790 2.25 -10.48 -15.45
CA ILE A 790 1.72 -9.88 -16.66
C ILE A 790 0.91 -10.92 -17.44
N ASP A 791 -0.22 -10.48 -17.99
CA ASP A 791 -0.99 -11.25 -18.97
C ASP A 791 -1.06 -10.43 -20.24
N ILE A 792 -0.77 -11.07 -21.38
CA ILE A 792 -0.60 -10.40 -22.67
C ILE A 792 -1.71 -10.86 -23.60
N VAL A 793 -2.40 -9.90 -24.22
CA VAL A 793 -3.38 -10.16 -25.28
C VAL A 793 -2.97 -9.38 -26.52
N THR A 794 -2.73 -10.10 -27.61
CA THR A 794 -2.28 -9.54 -28.89
C THR A 794 -2.80 -10.39 -30.05
N SER A 795 -2.84 -9.82 -31.24
CA SER A 795 -3.18 -10.53 -32.49
C SER A 795 -2.09 -11.52 -32.93
N GLN A 796 -0.87 -11.40 -32.41
CA GLN A 796 0.30 -12.20 -32.80
C GLN A 796 0.91 -12.93 -31.60
N GLU A 797 0.48 -14.17 -31.36
CA GLU A 797 0.93 -14.97 -30.21
C GLU A 797 2.45 -15.23 -30.17
N THR A 798 3.11 -15.24 -31.33
CA THR A 798 4.58 -15.41 -31.42
C THR A 798 5.37 -14.29 -30.75
N LEU A 799 4.72 -13.16 -30.44
CA LEU A 799 5.35 -12.00 -29.79
C LEU A 799 5.21 -11.98 -28.26
N PHE A 800 4.55 -12.98 -27.64
CA PHE A 800 4.35 -12.98 -26.18
C PHE A 800 5.65 -12.83 -25.39
N SER A 801 6.67 -13.65 -25.67
CA SER A 801 7.96 -13.58 -24.99
C SER A 801 8.66 -12.24 -25.20
N TYR A 802 8.59 -11.72 -26.43
CA TYR A 802 9.13 -10.41 -26.77
C TYR A 802 8.50 -9.30 -25.89
N TYR A 803 7.17 -9.29 -25.73
CA TYR A 803 6.49 -8.28 -24.93
C TYR A 803 6.74 -8.44 -23.42
N ALA A 804 6.96 -9.67 -22.96
CA ALA A 804 7.34 -9.94 -21.59
C ALA A 804 8.73 -9.38 -21.25
N GLU A 805 9.70 -9.58 -22.14
CA GLU A 805 11.03 -8.97 -22.04
C GLU A 805 10.98 -7.45 -22.12
N LEU A 806 10.25 -6.91 -23.11
CA LEU A 806 10.03 -5.46 -23.23
C LEU A 806 9.49 -4.88 -21.92
N THR A 807 8.52 -5.55 -21.29
CA THR A 807 7.95 -5.09 -20.02
C THR A 807 9.00 -5.06 -18.91
N PHE A 808 9.83 -6.11 -18.82
CA PHE A 808 10.88 -6.21 -17.82
C PHE A 808 11.96 -5.14 -17.99
N ASP A 809 12.37 -4.88 -19.23
CA ASP A 809 13.35 -3.87 -19.58
C ASP A 809 12.80 -2.45 -19.31
N LEU A 810 11.54 -2.18 -19.65
CA LEU A 810 10.83 -0.94 -19.33
C LEU A 810 10.78 -0.63 -17.83
N MET A 811 10.94 -1.63 -16.95
CA MET A 811 11.02 -1.41 -15.51
C MET A 811 12.39 -0.89 -15.06
N SER A 812 13.45 -1.15 -15.82
CA SER A 812 14.81 -0.63 -15.58
C SER A 812 15.09 0.70 -16.30
N MET A 813 14.17 1.17 -17.14
CA MET A 813 14.33 2.44 -17.87
C MET A 813 14.20 3.72 -17.02
N PRO A 814 13.31 3.81 -16.00
CA PRO A 814 13.24 5.01 -15.18
C PRO A 814 14.56 5.24 -14.44
N LEU A 815 15.08 6.48 -14.51
CA LEU A 815 16.32 6.84 -13.81
C LEU A 815 16.00 7.07 -12.34
N THR A 816 16.29 6.07 -11.52
CA THR A 816 16.03 6.11 -10.07
C THR A 816 17.16 5.44 -9.31
N ALA A 817 17.17 5.59 -7.99
CA ALA A 817 18.09 4.91 -7.08
C ALA A 817 18.10 3.38 -7.21
N SER A 818 16.95 2.80 -7.58
CA SER A 818 16.81 1.35 -7.70
C SER A 818 17.25 0.90 -9.09
N PRO A 819 17.98 -0.22 -9.23
CA PRO A 819 18.32 -0.79 -10.54
C PRO A 819 17.07 -1.18 -11.37
N GLN A 820 15.91 -1.30 -10.72
CA GLN A 820 14.64 -1.56 -11.37
C GLN A 820 13.48 -0.98 -10.54
N THR A 821 12.51 -0.35 -11.21
CA THR A 821 11.29 0.15 -10.58
C THR A 821 10.23 -0.93 -10.44
N LEU A 822 9.24 -0.71 -9.57
CA LEU A 822 8.14 -1.67 -9.30
C LEU A 822 7.09 -1.79 -10.42
N THR A 823 7.13 -0.91 -11.40
CA THR A 823 6.20 -0.90 -12.55
C THR A 823 6.92 -0.41 -13.80
N PRO A 824 6.55 -0.88 -14.99
CA PRO A 824 7.16 -0.43 -16.23
C PRO A 824 6.98 1.08 -16.42
N LEU A 825 7.94 1.70 -17.11
CA LEU A 825 7.99 3.12 -17.44
C LEU A 825 6.62 3.79 -17.69
N PRO A 826 5.76 3.32 -18.60
CA PRO A 826 4.44 3.94 -18.84
C PRO A 826 3.58 4.06 -17.58
N LEU A 827 3.57 3.05 -16.70
CA LEU A 827 2.82 3.11 -15.43
C LEU A 827 3.57 3.89 -14.34
N TYR A 828 4.91 3.90 -14.39
CA TYR A 828 5.74 4.69 -13.47
C TYR A 828 5.49 6.21 -13.64
N LEU A 829 5.31 6.67 -14.88
CA LEU A 829 5.02 8.09 -15.17
C LEU A 829 3.73 8.60 -14.49
N LEU A 830 2.68 7.78 -14.42
CA LEU A 830 1.46 8.12 -13.67
C LEU A 830 1.73 8.34 -12.18
N LYS A 831 2.66 7.55 -11.60
CA LYS A 831 3.02 7.67 -10.18
C LYS A 831 3.77 8.96 -9.89
N ARG A 832 4.60 9.46 -10.81
CA ARG A 832 5.31 10.74 -10.64
C ARG A 832 4.34 11.92 -10.49
N LEU A 833 3.19 11.89 -11.17
CA LEU A 833 2.17 12.94 -11.02
C LEU A 833 1.58 13.02 -9.60
N THR A 834 1.62 11.92 -8.84
CA THR A 834 1.18 11.87 -7.44
C THR A 834 1.87 12.94 -6.60
N GLU A 835 3.16 13.19 -6.81
CA GLU A 835 3.92 14.16 -6.01
C GLU A 835 3.42 15.60 -6.11
N TYR A 836 2.92 15.97 -7.29
CA TYR A 836 2.38 17.30 -7.56
C TYR A 836 0.93 17.43 -7.11
N ILE A 837 0.13 16.36 -7.29
CA ILE A 837 -1.25 16.28 -6.75
C ILE A 837 -1.23 16.39 -5.22
N ILE A 838 -0.31 15.68 -4.57
CA ILE A 838 -0.12 15.74 -3.12
C ILE A 838 0.29 17.15 -2.68
N ALA A 839 1.19 17.80 -3.42
CA ALA A 839 1.62 19.16 -3.09
C ALA A 839 0.48 20.18 -3.17
N GLU A 840 -0.40 20.09 -4.18
CA GLU A 840 -1.59 20.94 -4.29
C GLU A 840 -2.60 20.67 -3.15
N ASN A 841 -2.88 19.40 -2.85
CA ASN A 841 -3.82 19.02 -1.78
C ASN A 841 -3.28 19.26 -0.37
N GLY A 842 -1.97 19.18 -0.15
CA GLY A 842 -1.32 19.38 1.16
C GLY A 842 -1.55 20.78 1.75
N LYS A 843 -1.92 21.75 0.90
CA LYS A 843 -2.35 23.10 1.28
C LYS A 843 -3.66 23.11 2.10
N ASP A 844 -4.51 22.09 1.96
CA ASP A 844 -5.78 21.99 2.69
C ASP A 844 -5.66 21.28 4.04
N MET A 845 -4.72 20.33 4.23
CA MET A 845 -4.49 19.74 5.57
C MET A 845 -3.98 20.81 6.55
N THR A 846 -2.97 21.58 6.13
CA THR A 846 -2.46 22.69 6.94
C THR A 846 -3.52 23.75 7.19
N ARG A 847 -4.40 24.03 6.22
CA ARG A 847 -5.50 25.00 6.38
C ARG A 847 -6.63 24.51 7.31
N GLN A 848 -7.08 23.26 7.18
CA GLN A 848 -8.09 22.69 8.09
C GLN A 848 -7.54 22.49 9.50
N GLU A 849 -6.29 22.05 9.66
CA GLU A 849 -5.63 21.95 10.96
C GLU A 849 -5.40 23.33 11.58
N LEU A 850 -5.13 24.37 10.78
CA LEU A 850 -5.05 25.76 11.24
C LEU A 850 -6.42 26.32 11.64
N GLU A 851 -7.49 26.10 10.86
CA GLU A 851 -8.84 26.52 11.21
C GLU A 851 -9.35 25.78 12.48
N GLU A 852 -9.02 24.49 12.64
CA GLU A 852 -9.28 23.72 13.88
C GLU A 852 -8.45 24.26 15.07
N ASN A 853 -7.17 24.62 14.86
CA ASN A 853 -6.29 25.14 15.92
C ASN A 853 -6.61 26.58 16.32
N GLU A 854 -6.96 27.46 15.38
CA GLU A 854 -7.43 28.83 15.61
C GLU A 854 -8.76 28.80 16.37
N ALA A 855 -9.72 27.96 15.96
CA ALA A 855 -10.97 27.76 16.70
C ALA A 855 -10.74 27.22 18.13
N THR A 856 -9.69 26.42 18.32
CA THR A 856 -9.31 25.88 19.64
C THR A 856 -8.59 26.94 20.50
N GLN A 857 -7.78 27.81 19.90
CA GLN A 857 -7.14 28.94 20.57
C GLN A 857 -8.15 30.05 20.93
N GLU A 858 -9.11 30.36 20.06
CA GLU A 858 -10.18 31.30 20.38
C GLU A 858 -11.07 30.78 21.51
N ARG A 859 -11.42 29.48 21.51
CA ARG A 859 -12.12 28.84 22.64
C ARG A 859 -11.33 28.87 23.95
N ARG A 860 -10.01 28.64 23.90
CA ARG A 860 -9.13 28.76 25.08
C ARG A 860 -9.03 30.21 25.57
N SER A 861 -8.99 31.17 24.65
CA SER A 861 -8.94 32.61 24.95
C SER A 861 -10.25 33.12 25.54
N TYR A 862 -11.38 32.65 25.02
CA TYR A 862 -12.73 32.92 25.53
C TYR A 862 -12.90 32.36 26.94
N ASN A 863 -12.55 31.08 27.17
CA ASN A 863 -12.63 30.46 28.49
C ASN A 863 -11.68 31.13 29.51
N LYS A 864 -10.51 31.60 29.09
CA LYS A 864 -9.57 32.33 29.95
C LYS A 864 -10.10 33.72 30.32
N ARG A 865 -10.77 34.43 29.40
CA ARG A 865 -11.47 35.70 29.70
C ARG A 865 -12.68 35.50 30.62
N GLU A 866 -13.44 34.43 30.42
CA GLU A 866 -14.59 34.11 31.27
C GLU A 866 -14.15 33.70 32.69
N PHE A 867 -13.06 32.93 32.80
CA PHE A 867 -12.46 32.54 34.08
C PHE A 867 -11.86 33.76 34.83
N MET A 868 -11.13 34.63 34.13
CA MET A 868 -10.62 35.89 34.71
C MET A 868 -11.74 36.88 35.06
N GLY A 869 -12.83 36.91 34.30
CA GLY A 869 -14.03 37.69 34.59
C GLY A 869 -14.79 37.19 35.82
N LYS A 870 -14.83 35.87 36.04
CA LYS A 870 -15.39 35.25 37.26
C LYS A 870 -14.51 35.48 38.49
N ILE A 871 -13.19 35.54 38.33
CA ILE A 871 -12.26 35.89 39.42
C ILE A 871 -12.41 37.37 39.80
N LYS A 872 -12.51 38.30 38.85
CA LYS A 872 -12.74 39.73 39.14
C LYS A 872 -14.11 40.08 39.72
N ARG A 873 -15.10 39.19 39.62
CA ARG A 873 -16.41 39.35 40.29
C ARG A 873 -16.47 38.71 41.68
N ARG A 874 -15.40 38.01 42.09
CA ARG A 874 -15.25 37.36 43.40
C ARG A 874 -14.26 38.09 44.33
N PHE A 875 -13.62 39.15 43.85
CA PHE A 875 -12.78 40.06 44.62
C PHE A 875 -13.42 41.43 44.70
#